data_AF-A0A4U0SKK1-F1
#
_entry.id   AF-A0A4U0SKK1-F1
#
_cell.length_a   1.000
_cell.length_b   1.000
_cell.length_c   1.000
_cell.angle_alpha   90.00
_cell.angle_beta   90.00
_cell.angle_gamma   90.00
#
_symmetry.space_group_name_H-M   'P 1'
#
loop_
_entity.id
_entity.type
_entity.pdbx_description
1 polymer ?
#
loop_
_entity_poly.entity_id
_entity_poly.type
_entity_poly.pdbx_seq_one_letter_code
_entity_poly.pdbx_strand_id
1 'polypeptide(L)'
;MVGKSVEALTPDPDESSTLNGSYAGPTTRTETILAEILAGIVSVERVSVDSHFFNELGADSLVMARFCARVRKRPDLPSVSMKDVYRCPTIRDLATALADAAPAPGEASVPASAPASSEMTAPAGTLEYVLCGALQFLVFLGYSYLAAVVATQGSDWISSGSGLTDIYLRSVLFGGALFLGLCTLPIVAKWVLIGRWKPQEIRIWSLGYFRFWCVKTLVRSSPLVLFVGSPLYVLYLRALGAKVGRGVAIFSRNVPVCTDLLTIGEGTVIRKDSFFACYRAHAGLIQTGAVTLGEGVFVGEVTVLDIRTSLGDGAQLGHSSSLHAGQAVPGGERWHGSPAQPAGVDYRMVGPAGCGTLRRAAYAGVQLLSALILWVPLMVGGLIMLLAQIPQFTALLDGGPLAITSRTFYLDALVASFVLFFGSLVVGLLFVVTVPRMLNLAIKPDKVYRLYGFHYEVHRTIARITNRKSFKTLFGDSSCIVHYLRHLGYDLSRVEQTGSNFGTEVKHENPYLSSIGSGTMVADGLSIINADFSSTSFRVTRVSIGPHNFLGNHIAYPSQGKTGDNCLLATKVMVPVDGEVREGVGLLGSPSFEIPRSVERDSKFDHLKNGDELRCHLGAKNKHNAGTMGFHLLVRWIYFFGLVLLAQGAADVYDSLGASVIALGNVFALLFSVVYFVLVERAVTGFRALKPLYCSIYDPCFWRHERYWKVAAGTEHIQIFNGTPFKNMIWRLLGVRLGSKVFDDGCFMPERTLATIGNGCTLNAGTVIQCHSQEDGTFKSDHSTLGAGCTLGVGALVHYGVTMGDGTVLAPDSFLMKGEEMPPHARWGGNPAREMRENAADPQLAETAATTTAPPWSATSSAVAMVSGGKTRWGC
;
A
#
# COMPACT_ATOMS: atom_id res chain seq x y z
N MET A 1 -30.95 13.24 31.09
CA MET A 1 -32.09 12.41 31.53
C MET A 1 -32.02 11.07 30.81
N VAL A 2 -32.55 10.06 31.48
CA VAL A 2 -32.38 8.60 31.34
C VAL A 2 -32.65 8.04 29.93
N GLY A 3 -32.02 6.90 29.65
CA GLY A 3 -31.95 6.22 28.37
C GLY A 3 -33.29 5.84 27.73
N LYS A 4 -33.28 5.83 26.39
CA LYS A 4 -34.14 5.00 25.57
C LYS A 4 -33.25 4.11 24.71
N SER A 5 -33.43 2.81 24.90
CA SER A 5 -32.88 1.74 24.08
C SER A 5 -33.31 1.95 22.63
N VAL A 6 -32.40 1.69 21.69
CA VAL A 6 -32.70 1.70 20.25
C VAL A 6 -33.59 0.49 19.97
N GLU A 7 -34.88 0.75 19.89
CA GLU A 7 -35.89 -0.18 19.41
C GLU A 7 -35.65 -0.35 17.90
N ALA A 8 -35.54 -1.61 17.47
CA ALA A 8 -35.47 -1.95 16.06
C ALA A 8 -36.77 -1.47 15.41
N LEU A 9 -36.67 -0.45 14.56
CA LEU A 9 -37.76 -0.05 13.67
C LEU A 9 -38.03 -1.22 12.71
N THR A 10 -38.97 -2.07 13.10
CA THR A 10 -39.74 -2.91 12.19
C THR A 10 -40.54 -1.99 11.26
N PRO A 11 -40.56 -2.23 9.94
CA PRO A 11 -41.48 -1.52 9.06
C PRO A 11 -42.93 -1.88 9.45
N ASP A 12 -43.82 -0.90 9.40
CA ASP A 12 -45.27 -1.08 9.56
C ASP A 12 -45.77 -2.13 8.53
N PRO A 13 -46.65 -3.07 8.94
CA PRO A 13 -47.22 -4.05 8.04
C PRO A 13 -48.50 -3.49 7.43
N ASP A 14 -48.42 -2.54 6.51
CA ASP A 14 -49.52 -2.18 5.61
C ASP A 14 -49.02 -1.27 4.48
N GLU A 15 -48.26 -1.86 3.56
CA GLU A 15 -48.27 -1.49 2.14
C GLU A 15 -47.59 -2.63 1.38
N SER A 16 -48.39 -3.66 1.08
CA SER A 16 -48.06 -4.65 0.06
C SER A 16 -47.93 -3.92 -1.27
N SER A 17 -46.71 -3.52 -1.61
CA SER A 17 -46.34 -3.13 -2.97
C SER A 17 -46.59 -4.33 -3.88
N THR A 18 -47.79 -4.34 -4.45
CA THR A 18 -48.12 -5.17 -5.60
C THR A 18 -47.25 -4.67 -6.75
N LEU A 19 -46.09 -5.31 -6.92
CA LEU A 19 -45.30 -5.24 -8.15
C LEU A 19 -46.23 -5.60 -9.31
N ASN A 20 -46.71 -4.60 -10.06
CA ASN A 20 -47.54 -4.72 -11.26
C ASN A 20 -46.75 -5.27 -12.46
N GLY A 21 -45.90 -6.28 -12.24
CA GLY A 21 -45.25 -7.09 -13.26
C GLY A 21 -45.84 -8.50 -13.26
N SER A 22 -45.98 -9.14 -14.42
CA SER A 22 -46.42 -10.53 -14.50
C SER A 22 -45.44 -11.42 -13.73
N TYR A 23 -45.89 -12.06 -12.65
CA TYR A 23 -45.05 -12.98 -11.89
C TYR A 23 -44.61 -14.17 -12.76
N ALA A 24 -43.33 -14.21 -13.12
CA ALA A 24 -42.70 -15.37 -13.74
C ALA A 24 -42.13 -16.27 -12.63
N GLY A 25 -42.69 -17.48 -12.51
CA GLY A 25 -42.25 -18.48 -11.55
C GLY A 25 -41.05 -19.32 -12.05
N PRO A 26 -40.34 -20.00 -11.14
CA PRO A 26 -39.23 -20.88 -11.50
C PRO A 26 -39.71 -22.10 -12.30
N THR A 27 -38.94 -22.45 -13.32
CA THR A 27 -39.15 -23.56 -14.25
C THR A 27 -38.15 -24.70 -14.06
N THR A 28 -36.99 -24.43 -13.45
CA THR A 28 -35.96 -25.43 -13.14
C THR A 28 -35.75 -25.57 -11.63
N ARG A 29 -35.24 -26.73 -11.19
CA ARG A 29 -34.88 -26.94 -9.77
C ARG A 29 -33.87 -25.90 -9.28
N THR A 30 -32.90 -25.54 -10.12
CA THR A 30 -31.91 -24.50 -9.82
C THR A 30 -32.58 -23.15 -9.61
N GLU A 31 -33.46 -22.73 -10.52
CA GLU A 31 -34.24 -21.49 -10.37
C GLU A 31 -35.06 -21.47 -9.09
N THR A 32 -35.73 -22.58 -8.73
CA THR A 32 -36.52 -22.67 -7.49
C THR A 32 -35.66 -22.43 -6.26
N ILE A 33 -34.52 -23.13 -6.15
CA ILE A 33 -33.64 -23.01 -4.99
C ILE A 33 -33.04 -21.60 -4.91
N LEU A 34 -32.60 -21.04 -6.04
CA LEU A 34 -32.05 -19.68 -6.09
C LEU A 34 -33.12 -18.65 -5.69
N ALA A 35 -34.36 -18.79 -6.15
CA ALA A 35 -35.47 -17.90 -5.79
C ALA A 35 -35.82 -17.98 -4.30
N GLU A 36 -35.87 -19.18 -3.71
CA GLU A 36 -36.09 -19.38 -2.28
C GLU A 36 -34.98 -18.74 -1.43
N ILE A 37 -33.71 -18.94 -1.83
CA ILE A 37 -32.58 -18.32 -1.12
C ILE A 37 -32.70 -16.80 -1.18
N LEU A 38 -32.96 -16.23 -2.37
CA LEU A 38 -33.04 -14.78 -2.54
C LEU A 38 -34.23 -14.18 -1.75
N ALA A 39 -35.41 -14.80 -1.83
CA ALA A 39 -36.60 -14.41 -1.08
C ALA A 39 -36.33 -14.35 0.44
N GLY A 40 -35.61 -15.35 0.96
CA GLY A 40 -35.19 -15.38 2.37
C GLY A 40 -34.14 -14.33 2.75
N ILE A 41 -33.44 -13.71 1.81
CA ILE A 41 -32.47 -12.63 2.09
C ILE A 41 -33.17 -11.28 2.13
N VAL A 42 -34.02 -11.02 1.13
CA VAL A 42 -34.75 -9.75 1.00
C VAL A 42 -36.03 -9.73 1.86
N SER A 43 -36.35 -10.84 2.53
CA SER A 43 -37.51 -10.97 3.42
C SER A 43 -38.86 -10.75 2.72
N VAL A 44 -39.01 -11.29 1.52
CA VAL A 44 -40.28 -11.29 0.76
C VAL A 44 -40.78 -12.73 0.57
N GLU A 45 -42.07 -12.90 0.32
CA GLU A 45 -42.67 -14.25 0.17
C GLU A 45 -42.17 -14.96 -1.08
N ARG A 46 -42.09 -14.26 -2.23
CA ARG A 46 -41.69 -14.79 -3.53
C ARG A 46 -40.92 -13.75 -4.34
N VAL A 47 -39.96 -14.20 -5.13
CA VAL A 47 -39.18 -13.39 -6.08
C VAL A 47 -39.41 -13.95 -7.48
N SER A 48 -39.75 -13.08 -8.44
CA SER A 48 -39.88 -13.52 -9.84
C SER A 48 -38.51 -13.82 -10.44
N VAL A 49 -38.40 -14.88 -11.24
CA VAL A 49 -37.10 -15.33 -11.76
C VAL A 49 -36.49 -14.40 -12.82
N ASP A 50 -37.33 -13.58 -13.44
CA ASP A 50 -36.93 -12.60 -14.46
C ASP A 50 -36.70 -11.21 -13.86
N SER A 51 -36.93 -11.02 -12.55
CA SER A 51 -36.72 -9.73 -11.90
C SER A 51 -35.24 -9.40 -11.80
N HIS A 52 -34.89 -8.21 -12.27
CA HIS A 52 -33.51 -7.73 -12.25
C HIS A 52 -33.06 -7.44 -10.82
N PHE A 53 -31.98 -8.09 -10.36
CA PHE A 53 -31.50 -8.01 -8.97
C PHE A 53 -31.33 -6.57 -8.48
N PHE A 54 -30.68 -5.72 -9.28
CA PHE A 54 -30.32 -4.36 -8.84
C PHE A 54 -31.41 -3.31 -9.07
N ASN A 55 -32.10 -3.36 -10.20
CA ASN A 55 -33.03 -2.31 -10.63
C ASN A 55 -34.45 -2.53 -10.11
N GLU A 56 -34.89 -3.79 -9.98
CA GLU A 56 -36.27 -4.12 -9.58
C GLU A 56 -36.36 -4.63 -8.15
N LEU A 57 -35.37 -5.41 -7.70
CA LEU A 57 -35.35 -5.95 -6.34
C LEU A 57 -34.58 -5.05 -5.36
N GLY A 58 -34.02 -3.93 -5.84
CA GLY A 58 -33.24 -3.00 -5.03
C GLY A 58 -32.02 -3.65 -4.33
N ALA A 59 -31.55 -4.80 -4.83
CA ALA A 59 -30.47 -5.53 -4.19
C ALA A 59 -29.15 -4.78 -4.34
N ASP A 60 -28.40 -4.67 -3.25
CA ASP A 60 -27.04 -4.14 -3.27
C ASP A 60 -26.00 -5.28 -3.21
N SER A 61 -24.72 -4.92 -3.30
CA SER A 61 -23.63 -5.89 -3.24
C SER A 61 -23.57 -6.66 -1.91
N LEU A 62 -24.09 -6.12 -0.82
CA LEU A 62 -24.13 -6.83 0.47
C LEU A 62 -25.22 -7.89 0.47
N VAL A 63 -26.41 -7.57 -0.06
CA VAL A 63 -27.49 -8.54 -0.28
C VAL A 63 -27.00 -9.66 -1.20
N MET A 64 -26.34 -9.31 -2.30
CA MET A 64 -25.82 -10.29 -3.26
C MET A 64 -24.65 -11.09 -2.71
N ALA A 65 -23.77 -10.51 -1.90
CA ALA A 65 -22.71 -11.28 -1.22
C ALA A 65 -23.30 -12.34 -0.27
N ARG A 66 -24.35 -11.99 0.49
CA ARG A 66 -25.09 -12.94 1.33
C ARG A 66 -25.78 -14.01 0.49
N PHE A 67 -26.29 -13.65 -0.68
CA PHE A 67 -26.89 -14.58 -1.64
C PHE A 67 -25.86 -15.59 -2.12
N CYS A 68 -24.72 -15.15 -2.67
CA CYS A 68 -23.61 -16.01 -3.08
C CYS A 68 -23.12 -16.91 -1.94
N ALA A 69 -22.99 -16.37 -0.72
CA ALA A 69 -22.57 -17.15 0.45
C ALA A 69 -23.56 -18.26 0.82
N ARG A 70 -24.87 -17.99 0.78
CA ARG A 70 -25.92 -19.00 1.04
C ARG A 70 -25.99 -20.04 -0.07
N VAL A 71 -25.85 -19.63 -1.33
CA VAL A 71 -25.77 -20.56 -2.47
C VAL A 71 -24.56 -21.49 -2.33
N ARG A 72 -23.39 -20.97 -1.97
CA ARG A 72 -22.17 -21.78 -1.75
C ARG A 72 -22.25 -22.78 -0.58
N LYS A 73 -23.19 -22.59 0.35
CA LYS A 73 -23.46 -23.57 1.43
C LYS A 73 -24.29 -24.77 0.97
N ARG A 74 -24.82 -24.74 -0.27
CA ARG A 74 -25.60 -25.82 -0.88
C ARG A 74 -24.69 -26.62 -1.85
N PRO A 75 -24.27 -27.84 -1.49
CA PRO A 75 -23.38 -28.64 -2.34
C PRO A 75 -24.08 -29.15 -3.62
N ASP A 76 -25.41 -29.06 -3.69
CA ASP A 76 -26.21 -29.41 -4.87
C ASP A 76 -26.27 -28.30 -5.92
N LEU A 77 -25.62 -27.15 -5.69
CA LEU A 77 -25.55 -26.03 -6.63
C LEU A 77 -24.10 -25.72 -7.04
N PRO A 78 -23.88 -25.28 -8.30
CA PRO A 78 -22.61 -24.71 -8.71
C PRO A 78 -22.24 -23.47 -7.87
N SER A 79 -20.94 -23.25 -7.67
CA SER A 79 -20.43 -22.09 -6.95
C SER A 79 -20.75 -20.79 -7.71
N VAL A 80 -21.26 -19.78 -7.01
CA VAL A 80 -21.62 -18.47 -7.57
C VAL A 80 -20.66 -17.40 -7.05
N SER A 81 -20.11 -16.59 -7.96
CA SER A 81 -19.32 -15.41 -7.64
C SER A 81 -20.11 -14.12 -7.84
N MET A 82 -19.67 -13.03 -7.19
CA MET A 82 -20.27 -11.71 -7.38
C MET A 82 -20.19 -11.24 -8.85
N LYS A 83 -19.16 -11.69 -9.59
CA LYS A 83 -19.02 -11.40 -11.02
C LYS A 83 -20.11 -12.05 -11.85
N ASP A 84 -20.51 -13.27 -11.50
CA ASP A 84 -21.58 -13.99 -12.21
C ASP A 84 -22.93 -13.30 -12.00
N VAL A 85 -23.21 -12.85 -10.77
CA VAL A 85 -24.43 -12.09 -10.42
C VAL A 85 -24.52 -10.77 -11.21
N TYR A 86 -23.42 -10.03 -11.39
CA TYR A 86 -23.45 -8.80 -12.19
C TYR A 86 -23.59 -9.07 -13.70
N ARG A 87 -23.05 -10.19 -14.19
CA ARG A 87 -23.16 -10.57 -15.61
C ARG A 87 -24.52 -11.16 -15.97
N CYS A 88 -25.14 -11.85 -15.03
CA CYS A 88 -26.41 -12.53 -15.16
C CYS A 88 -27.37 -12.01 -14.07
N PRO A 89 -27.97 -10.82 -14.26
CA PRO A 89 -28.65 -10.09 -13.18
C PRO A 89 -30.09 -10.57 -12.91
N THR A 90 -30.47 -11.75 -13.39
CA THR A 90 -31.77 -12.40 -13.11
C THR A 90 -31.52 -13.84 -12.65
N ILE A 91 -32.49 -14.43 -11.93
CA ILE A 91 -32.36 -15.83 -11.48
C ILE A 91 -32.30 -16.77 -12.68
N ARG A 92 -33.10 -16.50 -13.71
CA ARG A 92 -33.13 -17.31 -14.94
C ARG A 92 -31.77 -17.29 -15.63
N ASP A 93 -31.24 -16.09 -15.93
CA ASP A 93 -29.95 -15.96 -16.62
C ASP A 93 -28.82 -16.59 -15.80
N LEU A 94 -28.84 -16.40 -14.48
CA LEU A 94 -27.86 -17.00 -13.58
C LEU A 94 -27.97 -18.53 -13.57
N ALA A 95 -29.17 -19.08 -13.49
CA ALA A 95 -29.38 -20.53 -13.53
C ALA A 95 -28.92 -21.13 -14.87
N THR A 96 -29.19 -20.47 -16.00
CA THR A 96 -28.72 -20.87 -17.32
C THR A 96 -27.20 -20.82 -17.41
N ALA A 97 -26.57 -19.73 -16.99
CA ALA A 97 -25.12 -19.58 -17.02
C ALA A 97 -24.40 -20.62 -16.14
N LEU A 98 -24.98 -20.98 -14.99
CA LEU A 98 -24.44 -22.02 -14.12
C LEU A 98 -24.65 -23.44 -14.69
N ALA A 99 -25.71 -23.66 -15.47
CA ALA A 99 -25.96 -24.93 -16.16
C ALA A 99 -24.99 -25.13 -17.34
N ASP A 100 -24.71 -24.07 -18.12
CA ASP A 100 -23.76 -24.10 -19.24
C ASP A 100 -22.29 -24.21 -18.76
N ALA A 101 -22.03 -23.80 -17.52
CA ALA A 101 -20.73 -23.99 -16.85
C ALA A 101 -20.52 -25.41 -16.29
N ALA A 102 -21.52 -26.30 -16.41
CA ALA A 102 -21.33 -27.73 -16.14
C ALA A 102 -20.48 -28.37 -17.26
N PRO A 103 -19.57 -29.32 -16.96
CA PRO A 103 -18.54 -29.70 -17.93
C PRO A 103 -19.12 -30.39 -19.17
N ALA A 104 -18.62 -30.02 -20.35
CA ALA A 104 -18.70 -30.86 -21.53
C ALA A 104 -17.96 -32.19 -21.28
N PRO A 105 -18.47 -33.34 -21.77
CA PRO A 105 -17.81 -34.63 -21.59
C PRO A 105 -16.52 -34.68 -22.42
N GLY A 106 -15.39 -34.40 -21.78
CA GLY A 106 -14.07 -34.37 -22.43
C GLY A 106 -12.93 -33.85 -21.55
N GLU A 107 -13.22 -33.05 -20.52
CA GLU A 107 -12.23 -32.73 -19.48
C GLU A 107 -12.29 -33.78 -18.37
N ALA A 108 -11.33 -34.70 -18.37
CA ALA A 108 -11.23 -35.77 -17.40
C ALA A 108 -11.22 -35.21 -15.96
N SER A 109 -12.31 -35.45 -15.24
CA SER A 109 -12.37 -35.37 -13.78
C SER A 109 -11.40 -36.40 -13.20
N VAL A 110 -10.17 -35.98 -12.89
CA VAL A 110 -9.34 -36.71 -11.94
C VAL A 110 -10.07 -36.65 -10.60
N PRO A 111 -10.34 -37.80 -9.93
CA PRO A 111 -11.07 -37.80 -8.68
C PRO A 111 -10.39 -36.87 -7.69
N ALA A 112 -11.19 -36.11 -6.94
CA ALA A 112 -10.75 -35.24 -5.86
C ALA A 112 -9.86 -36.04 -4.91
N SER A 113 -8.54 -35.95 -5.09
CA SER A 113 -7.59 -36.28 -4.05
C SER A 113 -7.81 -35.26 -2.95
N ALA A 114 -7.88 -35.75 -1.72
CA ALA A 114 -7.91 -34.94 -0.51
C ALA A 114 -6.94 -33.75 -0.62
N PRO A 115 -7.31 -32.57 -0.09
CA PRO A 115 -6.54 -31.35 -0.26
C PRO A 115 -5.07 -31.65 -0.01
N ALA A 116 -4.19 -31.23 -0.93
CA ALA A 116 -2.79 -31.10 -0.60
C ALA A 116 -2.71 -29.94 0.38
N SER A 117 -3.08 -30.23 1.63
CA SER A 117 -2.87 -29.37 2.76
C SER A 117 -1.41 -28.98 2.71
N SER A 118 -1.14 -27.73 2.35
CA SER A 118 0.07 -27.08 2.82
C SER A 118 -0.04 -27.17 4.34
N GLU A 119 0.57 -28.21 4.91
CA GLU A 119 0.54 -28.48 6.34
C GLU A 119 0.87 -27.16 7.04
N MET A 120 -0.09 -26.63 7.79
CA MET A 120 0.17 -25.49 8.67
C MET A 120 1.38 -25.88 9.49
N THR A 121 2.50 -25.20 9.26
CA THR A 121 3.72 -25.51 9.99
C THR A 121 3.42 -25.34 11.47
N ALA A 122 3.91 -26.26 12.31
CA ALA A 122 3.63 -26.22 13.74
C ALA A 122 3.84 -24.80 14.29
N PRO A 123 2.85 -24.22 14.99
CA PRO A 123 2.90 -22.83 15.40
C PRO A 123 4.16 -22.57 16.22
N ALA A 124 4.91 -21.51 15.88
CA ALA A 124 6.16 -21.17 16.55
C ALA A 124 5.97 -21.17 18.07
N GLY A 125 6.96 -21.68 18.81
CA GLY A 125 6.91 -21.71 20.27
C GLY A 125 6.80 -20.29 20.84
N THR A 126 6.15 -20.14 22.00
CA THR A 126 6.10 -18.82 22.68
C THR A 126 7.50 -18.31 23.00
N LEU A 127 8.43 -19.23 23.34
CA LEU A 127 9.83 -18.91 23.55
C LEU A 127 10.50 -18.37 22.28
N GLU A 128 10.32 -19.01 21.12
CA GLU A 128 10.88 -18.54 19.83
C GLU A 128 10.37 -17.14 19.48
N TYR A 129 9.07 -16.90 19.66
CA TYR A 129 8.43 -15.60 19.45
C TYR A 129 9.04 -14.50 20.33
N VAL A 130 9.19 -14.77 21.63
CA VAL A 130 9.76 -13.81 22.61
C VAL A 130 11.25 -13.59 22.37
N LEU A 131 12.02 -14.65 22.12
CA LEU A 131 13.46 -14.55 21.83
C LEU A 131 13.71 -13.76 20.54
N CYS A 132 12.92 -14.00 19.49
CA CYS A 132 13.01 -13.22 18.26
C CYS A 132 12.75 -11.72 18.54
N GLY A 133 11.68 -11.39 19.28
CA GLY A 133 11.39 -10.02 19.67
C GLY A 133 12.50 -9.38 20.52
N ALA A 134 13.08 -10.12 21.47
CA ALA A 134 14.19 -9.67 22.29
C ALA A 134 15.44 -9.37 21.44
N LEU A 135 15.79 -10.25 20.50
CA LEU A 135 16.90 -10.02 19.57
C LEU A 135 16.67 -8.80 18.67
N GLN A 136 15.45 -8.63 18.15
CA GLN A 136 15.08 -7.44 17.36
C GLN A 136 15.23 -6.15 18.17
N PHE A 137 14.80 -6.17 19.44
CA PHE A 137 14.96 -5.04 20.35
C PHE A 137 16.43 -4.75 20.67
N LEU A 138 17.25 -5.77 20.90
CA LEU A 138 18.70 -5.62 21.11
C LEU A 138 19.40 -5.02 19.89
N VAL A 139 19.02 -5.43 18.67
CA VAL A 139 19.55 -4.82 17.43
C VAL A 139 19.14 -3.34 17.35
N PHE A 140 17.90 -3.01 17.67
CA PHE A 140 17.44 -1.62 17.70
C PHE A 140 18.23 -0.80 18.74
N LEU A 141 18.45 -1.33 19.94
CA LEU A 141 19.22 -0.66 20.99
C LEU A 141 20.69 -0.47 20.57
N GLY A 142 21.32 -1.50 20.03
CA GLY A 142 22.70 -1.43 19.52
C GLY A 142 22.84 -0.44 18.36
N TYR A 143 21.90 -0.44 17.41
CA TYR A 143 21.88 0.53 16.32
C TYR A 143 21.67 1.96 16.83
N SER A 144 20.76 2.16 17.78
CA SER A 144 20.48 3.47 18.38
C SER A 144 21.69 4.00 19.15
N TYR A 145 22.41 3.12 19.86
CA TYR A 145 23.65 3.47 20.56
C TYR A 145 24.77 3.83 19.59
N LEU A 146 24.98 3.02 18.54
CA LEU A 146 25.97 3.32 17.51
C LEU A 146 25.65 4.66 16.81
N ALA A 147 24.38 4.89 16.45
CA ALA A 147 23.94 6.14 15.84
C ALA A 147 24.16 7.34 16.78
N ALA A 148 23.92 7.18 18.08
CA ALA A 148 24.20 8.21 19.08
C ALA A 148 25.70 8.53 19.18
N VAL A 149 26.56 7.52 19.25
CA VAL A 149 28.02 7.69 19.29
C VAL A 149 28.53 8.38 18.03
N VAL A 150 28.06 7.96 16.85
CA VAL A 150 28.47 8.57 15.58
C VAL A 150 27.97 10.01 15.47
N ALA A 151 26.71 10.29 15.84
CA ALA A 151 26.14 11.63 15.79
C ALA A 151 26.83 12.61 16.75
N THR A 152 27.16 12.16 17.96
CA THR A 152 27.86 12.97 18.97
C THR A 152 29.27 13.33 18.54
N GLN A 153 30.10 12.32 18.26
CA GLN A 153 31.47 12.54 17.79
C GLN A 153 31.51 13.38 16.51
N GLY A 154 30.55 13.16 15.60
CA GLY A 154 30.38 13.98 14.40
C GLY A 154 30.05 15.43 14.70
N SER A 155 29.10 15.67 15.61
CA SER A 155 28.67 17.02 15.98
C SER A 155 29.78 17.79 16.67
N ASP A 156 30.50 17.16 17.62
CA ASP A 156 31.65 17.75 18.32
C ASP A 156 32.79 18.08 17.33
N TRP A 157 33.05 17.18 16.38
CA TRP A 157 34.06 17.41 15.37
C TRP A 157 33.68 18.55 14.41
N ILE A 158 32.41 18.64 14.00
CA ILE A 158 31.91 19.72 13.13
C ILE A 158 31.94 21.07 13.87
N SER A 159 31.49 21.12 15.13
CA SER A 159 31.39 22.36 15.92
C SER A 159 32.75 22.93 16.32
N SER A 160 33.81 22.10 16.40
CA SER A 160 35.20 22.56 16.63
C SER A 160 35.81 23.40 15.50
N GLY A 161 35.08 23.65 14.42
CA GLY A 161 35.56 24.44 13.28
C GLY A 161 35.73 25.92 13.60
N SER A 162 36.81 26.53 13.12
CA SER A 162 37.19 27.93 13.44
C SER A 162 36.41 29.00 12.64
N GLY A 163 35.43 28.60 11.83
CA GLY A 163 34.56 29.49 11.06
C GLY A 163 33.59 28.74 10.13
N LEU A 164 32.69 29.47 9.45
CA LEU A 164 31.63 28.88 8.62
C LEU A 164 32.15 27.92 7.54
N THR A 165 33.23 28.28 6.86
CA THR A 165 33.81 27.46 5.80
C THR A 165 34.39 26.14 6.35
N ASP A 166 35.03 26.20 7.51
CA ASP A 166 35.60 25.02 8.18
C ASP A 166 34.47 24.09 8.70
N ILE A 167 33.45 24.66 9.34
CA ILE A 167 32.23 23.93 9.77
C ILE A 167 31.56 23.26 8.57
N TYR A 168 31.43 23.98 7.45
CA TYR A 168 30.86 23.44 6.23
C TYR A 168 31.69 22.30 5.64
N LEU A 169 33.02 22.45 5.51
CA LEU A 169 33.91 21.39 5.01
C LEU A 169 33.85 20.14 5.91
N ARG A 170 33.86 20.32 7.23
CA ARG A 170 33.70 19.22 8.19
C ARG A 170 32.34 18.54 8.05
N SER A 171 31.28 19.31 7.84
CA SER A 171 29.93 18.77 7.58
C SER A 171 29.88 17.95 6.29
N VAL A 172 30.59 18.38 5.23
CA VAL A 172 30.74 17.61 3.99
C VAL A 172 31.49 16.31 4.23
N LEU A 173 32.62 16.35 4.94
CA LEU A 173 33.45 15.17 5.18
C LEU A 173 32.73 14.15 6.09
N PHE A 174 32.23 14.58 7.24
CA PHE A 174 31.51 13.70 8.17
C PHE A 174 30.21 13.20 7.55
N GLY A 175 29.43 14.12 6.97
CA GLY A 175 28.19 13.77 6.29
C GLY A 175 28.41 12.77 5.16
N GLY A 176 29.46 12.96 4.36
CA GLY A 176 29.83 12.02 3.31
C GLY A 176 30.22 10.64 3.85
N ALA A 177 31.04 10.59 4.91
CA ALA A 177 31.40 9.33 5.58
C ALA A 177 30.16 8.61 6.15
N LEU A 178 29.27 9.35 6.82
CA LEU A 178 28.02 8.83 7.35
C LEU A 178 27.11 8.30 6.24
N PHE A 179 26.94 9.05 5.15
CA PHE A 179 26.15 8.62 4.00
C PHE A 179 26.71 7.33 3.38
N LEU A 180 28.03 7.25 3.17
CA LEU A 180 28.68 6.03 2.66
C LEU A 180 28.51 4.85 3.62
N GLY A 181 28.64 5.07 4.94
CA GLY A 181 28.41 4.06 5.97
C GLY A 181 26.98 3.52 5.93
N LEU A 182 25.98 4.41 5.92
CA LEU A 182 24.56 4.03 5.85
C LEU A 182 24.19 3.32 4.54
N CYS A 183 24.88 3.63 3.43
CA CYS A 183 24.68 2.96 2.14
C CYS A 183 25.34 1.58 2.07
N THR A 184 26.52 1.41 2.68
CA THR A 184 27.30 0.17 2.63
C THR A 184 26.87 -0.85 3.69
N LEU A 185 26.42 -0.39 4.86
CA LEU A 185 25.91 -1.23 5.95
C LEU A 185 24.89 -2.30 5.50
N PRO A 186 23.79 -1.98 4.76
CA PRO A 186 22.84 -3.00 4.31
C PRO A 186 23.47 -4.01 3.35
N ILE A 187 24.44 -3.61 2.53
CA ILE A 187 25.13 -4.49 1.58
C ILE A 187 25.99 -5.49 2.36
N VAL A 188 26.82 -5.00 3.28
CA VAL A 188 27.67 -5.84 4.13
C VAL A 188 26.81 -6.77 4.98
N ALA A 189 25.76 -6.24 5.64
CA ALA A 189 24.86 -7.03 6.46
C ALA A 189 24.19 -8.15 5.66
N LYS A 190 23.75 -7.90 4.42
CA LYS A 190 23.19 -8.95 3.54
C LYS A 190 24.21 -10.05 3.27
N TRP A 191 25.44 -9.70 2.87
CA TRP A 191 26.45 -10.70 2.51
C TRP A 191 26.97 -11.49 3.72
N VAL A 192 27.05 -10.87 4.90
CA VAL A 192 27.48 -11.52 6.15
C VAL A 192 26.36 -12.37 6.77
N LEU A 193 25.15 -11.81 6.90
CA LEU A 193 24.05 -12.47 7.59
C LEU A 193 23.29 -13.46 6.71
N ILE A 194 23.36 -13.37 5.38
CA ILE A 194 22.58 -14.25 4.49
C ILE A 194 23.47 -14.92 3.46
N GLY A 195 24.39 -14.17 2.84
CA GLY A 195 25.13 -14.63 1.67
C GLY A 195 24.31 -14.46 0.39
N ARG A 196 24.17 -15.51 -0.41
CA ARG A 196 23.30 -15.50 -1.61
C ARG A 196 21.90 -16.00 -1.26
N TRP A 197 20.88 -15.22 -1.62
CA TRP A 197 19.49 -15.69 -1.54
C TRP A 197 19.30 -16.91 -2.46
N LYS A 198 18.63 -17.93 -1.92
CA LYS A 198 18.20 -19.14 -2.63
C LYS A 198 16.71 -19.33 -2.40
N PRO A 199 15.96 -19.90 -3.37
CA PRO A 199 14.58 -20.31 -3.12
C PRO A 199 14.54 -21.27 -1.93
N GLN A 200 13.82 -20.88 -0.89
CA GLN A 200 13.72 -21.62 0.37
C GLN A 200 12.55 -21.10 1.20
N GLU A 201 12.18 -21.88 2.20
CA GLU A 201 11.19 -21.52 3.21
C GLU A 201 11.88 -21.24 4.55
N ILE A 202 11.55 -20.12 5.17
CA ILE A 202 12.11 -19.70 6.45
C ILE A 202 10.97 -19.59 7.45
N ARG A 203 10.99 -20.42 8.50
CA ARG A 203 9.96 -20.37 9.56
C ARG A 203 9.98 -19.02 10.26
N ILE A 204 8.84 -18.34 10.30
CA ILE A 204 8.69 -17.04 10.97
C ILE A 204 9.00 -17.21 12.47
N TRP A 205 9.64 -16.20 13.06
CA TRP A 205 10.14 -16.17 14.45
C TRP A 205 11.37 -17.05 14.73
N SER A 206 11.86 -17.82 13.77
CA SER A 206 13.14 -18.54 13.90
C SER A 206 14.36 -17.58 13.83
N LEU A 207 15.55 -18.10 14.15
CA LEU A 207 16.81 -17.37 13.93
C LEU A 207 17.03 -17.03 12.44
N GLY A 208 16.61 -17.91 11.52
CA GLY A 208 16.63 -17.63 10.09
C GLY A 208 15.74 -16.43 9.74
N TYR A 209 14.56 -16.36 10.34
CA TYR A 209 13.67 -15.22 10.18
C TYR A 209 14.25 -13.93 10.78
N PHE A 210 14.90 -13.99 11.94
CA PHE A 210 15.58 -12.84 12.53
C PHE A 210 16.67 -12.29 11.59
N ARG A 211 17.51 -13.16 11.00
CA ARG A 211 18.51 -12.76 9.99
C ARG A 211 17.86 -12.11 8.77
N PHE A 212 16.78 -12.70 8.27
CA PHE A 212 15.98 -12.13 7.18
C PHE A 212 15.42 -10.74 7.55
N TRP A 213 14.85 -10.59 8.74
CA TRP A 213 14.30 -9.33 9.23
C TRP A 213 15.37 -8.24 9.33
N CYS A 214 16.55 -8.54 9.89
CA CYS A 214 17.65 -7.57 9.98
C CYS A 214 18.02 -7.02 8.60
N VAL A 215 18.22 -7.92 7.62
CA VAL A 215 18.57 -7.51 6.25
C VAL A 215 17.43 -6.76 5.58
N LYS A 216 16.18 -7.25 5.70
CA LYS A 216 14.99 -6.57 5.17
C LYS A 216 14.89 -5.13 5.69
N THR A 217 15.03 -4.95 7.00
CA THR A 217 14.91 -3.64 7.66
C THR A 217 16.00 -2.69 7.18
N LEU A 218 17.26 -3.13 7.12
CA LEU A 218 18.39 -2.31 6.66
C LEU A 218 18.29 -1.96 5.16
N VAL A 219 17.88 -2.92 4.32
CA VAL A 219 17.72 -2.69 2.87
C VAL A 219 16.61 -1.67 2.60
N ARG A 220 15.49 -1.76 3.31
CA ARG A 220 14.36 -0.82 3.17
C ARG A 220 14.63 0.57 3.73
N SER A 221 15.50 0.69 4.74
CA SER A 221 15.88 1.99 5.34
C SER A 221 17.07 2.67 4.67
N SER A 222 17.71 2.03 3.67
CA SER A 222 18.89 2.56 2.99
C SER A 222 18.63 3.93 2.33
N PRO A 223 19.53 4.93 2.49
CA PRO A 223 19.43 6.21 1.78
C PRO A 223 19.37 6.08 0.25
N LEU A 224 19.90 4.98 -0.31
CA LEU A 224 19.90 4.74 -1.76
C LEU A 224 18.49 4.55 -2.33
N VAL A 225 17.48 4.30 -1.49
CA VAL A 225 16.06 4.27 -1.88
C VAL A 225 15.56 5.65 -2.32
N LEU A 226 16.18 6.75 -1.84
CA LEU A 226 15.84 8.11 -2.29
C LEU A 226 16.23 8.37 -3.76
N PHE A 227 17.08 7.53 -4.32
CA PHE A 227 17.59 7.62 -5.69
C PHE A 227 16.82 6.73 -6.68
N VAL A 228 15.63 6.22 -6.31
CA VAL A 228 14.72 5.53 -7.23
C VAL A 228 14.46 6.39 -8.49
N GLY A 229 14.53 5.76 -9.66
CA GLY A 229 14.52 6.44 -10.96
C GLY A 229 15.89 6.91 -11.45
N SER A 230 16.98 6.60 -10.73
CA SER A 230 18.36 6.90 -11.15
C SER A 230 19.18 5.62 -11.37
N PRO A 231 20.32 5.71 -12.09
CA PRO A 231 21.26 4.60 -12.21
C PRO A 231 21.90 4.17 -10.88
N LEU A 232 21.98 5.06 -9.87
CA LEU A 232 22.54 4.72 -8.55
C LEU A 232 21.72 3.64 -7.85
N TYR A 233 20.40 3.69 -7.98
CA TYR A 233 19.53 2.66 -7.42
C TYR A 233 19.75 1.29 -8.10
N VAL A 234 20.00 1.26 -9.41
CA VAL A 234 20.35 0.02 -10.12
C VAL A 234 21.69 -0.54 -9.63
N LEU A 235 22.71 0.31 -9.42
CA LEU A 235 24.00 -0.11 -8.87
C LEU A 235 23.84 -0.69 -7.46
N TYR A 236 22.98 -0.08 -6.63
CA TYR A 236 22.65 -0.57 -5.30
C TYR A 236 22.06 -1.99 -5.34
N LEU A 237 21.06 -2.22 -6.20
CA LEU A 237 20.44 -3.54 -6.35
C LEU A 237 21.45 -4.60 -6.83
N ARG A 238 22.34 -4.23 -7.76
CA ARG A 238 23.44 -5.12 -8.21
C ARG A 238 24.40 -5.46 -7.08
N ALA A 239 24.78 -4.49 -6.24
CA ALA A 239 25.65 -4.72 -5.09
C ALA A 239 25.00 -5.65 -4.04
N LEU A 240 23.66 -5.63 -3.94
CA LEU A 240 22.90 -6.58 -3.14
C LEU A 240 22.75 -7.96 -3.81
N GLY A 241 23.16 -8.14 -5.08
CA GLY A 241 23.16 -9.42 -5.79
C GLY A 241 22.15 -9.55 -6.93
N ALA A 242 21.32 -8.53 -7.21
CA ALA A 242 20.36 -8.59 -8.31
C ALA A 242 21.02 -8.57 -9.69
N LYS A 243 20.47 -9.34 -10.62
CA LYS A 243 20.92 -9.40 -12.02
C LYS A 243 20.14 -8.38 -12.84
N VAL A 244 20.65 -7.15 -12.92
CA VAL A 244 19.97 -6.05 -13.63
C VAL A 244 20.75 -5.66 -14.88
N GLY A 245 20.13 -5.73 -16.05
CA GLY A 245 20.69 -5.41 -17.36
C GLY A 245 20.97 -3.92 -17.57
N ARG A 246 21.54 -3.56 -18.73
CA ARG A 246 21.84 -2.15 -19.06
C ARG A 246 20.56 -1.38 -19.33
N GLY A 247 20.52 -0.14 -18.86
CA GLY A 247 19.43 0.78 -19.18
C GLY A 247 18.07 0.48 -18.58
N VAL A 248 18.00 -0.36 -17.55
CA VAL A 248 16.79 -0.56 -16.77
C VAL A 248 16.38 0.74 -16.05
N ALA A 249 15.08 1.04 -16.07
CA ALA A 249 14.50 2.17 -15.34
C ALA A 249 13.47 1.67 -14.31
N ILE A 250 13.76 1.87 -13.02
CA ILE A 250 12.90 1.45 -11.90
C ILE A 250 12.38 2.67 -11.17
N PHE A 251 11.06 2.82 -11.11
CA PHE A 251 10.37 3.94 -10.46
C PHE A 251 9.63 3.55 -9.17
N SER A 252 9.48 2.25 -8.89
CA SER A 252 8.87 1.76 -7.65
C SER A 252 9.77 1.99 -6.44
N ARG A 253 9.14 2.34 -5.31
CA ARG A 253 9.78 2.46 -3.99
C ARG A 253 9.65 1.19 -3.15
N ASN A 254 8.94 0.17 -3.63
CA ASN A 254 8.87 -1.13 -2.97
C ASN A 254 10.19 -1.88 -3.24
N VAL A 255 11.14 -1.73 -2.32
CA VAL A 255 12.50 -2.26 -2.49
C VAL A 255 12.50 -3.80 -2.45
N PRO A 256 13.11 -4.48 -3.45
CA PRO A 256 13.27 -5.93 -3.39
C PRO A 256 14.26 -6.33 -2.31
N VAL A 257 13.96 -7.42 -1.61
CA VAL A 257 14.76 -7.88 -0.45
C VAL A 257 15.61 -9.09 -0.82
N CYS A 258 15.01 -10.08 -1.49
CA CYS A 258 15.70 -11.30 -1.92
C CYS A 258 16.36 -11.10 -3.29
N THR A 259 17.28 -10.13 -3.35
CA THR A 259 17.85 -9.58 -4.58
C THR A 259 18.55 -10.58 -5.48
N ASP A 260 19.23 -11.63 -4.98
CA ASP A 260 19.86 -12.64 -5.87
C ASP A 260 18.84 -13.45 -6.71
N LEU A 261 17.56 -13.41 -6.32
CA LEU A 261 16.45 -14.06 -7.02
C LEU A 261 15.75 -13.11 -8.01
N LEU A 262 16.23 -11.88 -8.16
CA LEU A 262 15.70 -10.89 -9.09
C LEU A 262 16.56 -10.81 -10.34
N THR A 263 15.95 -11.09 -11.50
CA THR A 263 16.56 -10.90 -12.81
C THR A 263 15.75 -9.88 -13.60
N ILE A 264 16.41 -8.88 -14.18
CA ILE A 264 15.80 -7.84 -15.00
C ILE A 264 16.66 -7.64 -16.25
N GLY A 265 16.13 -7.92 -17.43
CA GLY A 265 16.79 -7.76 -18.72
C GLY A 265 17.00 -6.30 -19.12
N GLU A 266 17.77 -6.09 -20.18
CA GLU A 266 18.16 -4.75 -20.64
C GLU A 266 16.95 -3.91 -21.08
N GLY A 267 16.98 -2.61 -20.86
CA GLY A 267 15.94 -1.70 -21.33
C GLY A 267 14.55 -1.86 -20.70
N THR A 268 14.41 -2.68 -19.66
CA THR A 268 13.15 -2.90 -18.95
C THR A 268 12.73 -1.70 -18.10
N VAL A 269 11.41 -1.44 -18.04
CA VAL A 269 10.80 -0.34 -17.30
C VAL A 269 9.85 -0.89 -16.24
N ILE A 270 10.05 -0.49 -14.99
CA ILE A 270 9.17 -0.81 -13.86
C ILE A 270 8.60 0.49 -13.30
N ARG A 271 7.27 0.66 -13.39
CA ARG A 271 6.57 1.87 -12.95
C ARG A 271 6.49 1.94 -11.41
N LYS A 272 5.90 3.03 -10.89
CA LYS A 272 5.82 3.25 -9.43
C LYS A 272 4.82 2.29 -8.78
N ASP A 273 4.96 2.11 -7.47
CA ASP A 273 4.04 1.32 -6.65
C ASP A 273 3.89 -0.16 -7.04
N SER A 274 4.77 -0.69 -7.89
CA SER A 274 4.84 -2.12 -8.23
C SER A 274 5.56 -2.93 -7.14
N PHE A 275 5.09 -4.13 -6.81
CA PHE A 275 5.73 -5.06 -5.88
C PHE A 275 6.46 -6.17 -6.63
N PHE A 276 7.72 -6.43 -6.28
CA PHE A 276 8.57 -7.49 -6.87
C PHE A 276 9.62 -7.94 -5.85
N ALA A 277 9.18 -8.21 -4.62
CA ALA A 277 10.06 -8.33 -3.46
C ALA A 277 10.97 -9.59 -3.44
N CYS A 278 10.65 -10.58 -4.29
CA CYS A 278 11.26 -11.91 -4.32
C CYS A 278 11.06 -12.74 -3.03
N TYR A 279 10.08 -12.37 -2.21
CA TYR A 279 9.57 -13.16 -1.11
C TYR A 279 8.09 -12.89 -0.87
N ARG A 280 7.42 -13.83 -0.21
CA ARG A 280 6.09 -13.65 0.39
C ARG A 280 6.03 -14.37 1.73
N ALA A 281 5.15 -13.92 2.62
CA ALA A 281 4.82 -14.67 3.81
C ALA A 281 3.57 -15.53 3.55
N HIS A 282 3.58 -16.78 3.99
CA HIS A 282 2.48 -17.72 3.81
C HIS A 282 2.47 -18.74 4.95
N ALA A 283 1.33 -18.90 5.62
CA ALA A 283 1.13 -19.93 6.65
C ALA A 283 2.27 -20.06 7.70
N GLY A 284 2.79 -18.93 8.21
CA GLY A 284 3.87 -18.95 9.20
C GLY A 284 5.29 -19.11 8.64
N LEU A 285 5.45 -19.07 7.31
CA LEU A 285 6.73 -19.17 6.61
C LEU A 285 6.99 -17.90 5.77
N ILE A 286 8.26 -17.53 5.61
CA ILE A 286 8.72 -16.66 4.53
C ILE A 286 9.18 -17.57 3.38
N GLN A 287 8.46 -17.52 2.27
CA GLN A 287 8.84 -18.20 1.03
C GLN A 287 9.60 -17.22 0.15
N THR A 288 10.83 -17.58 -0.22
CA THR A 288 11.65 -16.79 -1.15
C THR A 288 11.63 -17.45 -2.53
N GLY A 289 11.61 -16.66 -3.59
CA GLY A 289 11.55 -17.20 -4.95
C GLY A 289 11.83 -16.18 -6.04
N ALA A 290 12.06 -16.68 -7.24
CA ALA A 290 12.54 -15.89 -8.36
C ALA A 290 11.47 -14.98 -8.98
N VAL A 291 11.88 -13.81 -9.43
CA VAL A 291 11.11 -12.94 -10.34
C VAL A 291 12.02 -12.62 -11.52
N THR A 292 11.62 -13.01 -12.72
CA THR A 292 12.45 -12.90 -13.93
C THR A 292 11.78 -12.02 -14.98
N LEU A 293 12.37 -10.88 -15.28
CA LEU A 293 11.93 -9.97 -16.34
C LEU A 293 12.95 -10.03 -17.48
N GLY A 294 12.49 -10.33 -18.69
CA GLY A 294 13.29 -10.30 -19.92
C GLY A 294 13.74 -8.88 -20.32
N GLU A 295 14.29 -8.78 -21.53
CA GLU A 295 14.71 -7.51 -22.14
C GLU A 295 13.51 -6.71 -22.64
N GLY A 296 13.54 -5.38 -22.48
CA GLY A 296 12.51 -4.49 -23.01
C GLY A 296 11.12 -4.71 -22.41
N VAL A 297 11.02 -5.33 -21.23
CA VAL A 297 9.76 -5.57 -20.52
C VAL A 297 9.18 -4.26 -20.00
N PHE A 298 7.84 -4.16 -20.00
CA PHE A 298 7.11 -3.09 -19.35
C PHE A 298 6.27 -3.64 -18.20
N VAL A 299 6.48 -3.13 -16.99
CA VAL A 299 5.66 -3.43 -15.80
C VAL A 299 4.90 -2.17 -15.39
N GLY A 300 3.57 -2.21 -15.53
CA GLY A 300 2.65 -1.14 -15.21
C GLY A 300 2.67 -0.69 -13.74
N GLU A 301 1.96 0.41 -13.49
CA GLU A 301 1.83 1.00 -12.15
C GLU A 301 0.85 0.20 -11.30
N VAL A 302 1.08 0.15 -9.98
CA VAL A 302 0.22 -0.58 -9.02
C VAL A 302 0.11 -2.06 -9.40
N THR A 303 1.23 -2.69 -9.74
CA THR A 303 1.28 -4.11 -10.07
C THR A 303 1.87 -4.96 -8.95
N VAL A 304 1.50 -6.23 -8.90
CA VAL A 304 2.08 -7.19 -7.95
C VAL A 304 2.64 -8.39 -8.70
N LEU A 305 3.97 -8.56 -8.65
CA LEU A 305 4.67 -9.73 -9.14
C LEU A 305 4.98 -10.65 -7.96
N ASP A 306 4.27 -11.77 -7.87
CA ASP A 306 4.53 -12.79 -6.86
C ASP A 306 5.82 -13.58 -7.19
N ILE A 307 6.31 -14.37 -6.23
CA ILE A 307 7.44 -15.27 -6.46
C ILE A 307 7.12 -16.34 -7.51
N ARG A 308 8.16 -16.83 -8.21
CA ARG A 308 8.03 -17.79 -9.33
C ARG A 308 7.18 -17.25 -10.47
N THR A 309 7.42 -15.99 -10.83
CA THR A 309 6.79 -15.35 -12.00
C THR A 309 7.84 -14.93 -13.01
N SER A 310 7.44 -14.88 -14.28
CA SER A 310 8.32 -14.40 -15.34
C SER A 310 7.58 -13.59 -16.41
N LEU A 311 8.31 -12.68 -17.04
CA LEU A 311 7.91 -11.98 -18.26
C LEU A 311 9.02 -12.15 -19.29
N GLY A 312 8.68 -12.68 -20.47
CA GLY A 312 9.61 -12.86 -21.58
C GLY A 312 10.01 -11.54 -22.24
N ASP A 313 10.95 -11.59 -23.17
CA ASP A 313 11.48 -10.38 -23.83
C ASP A 313 10.37 -9.61 -24.56
N GLY A 314 10.35 -8.29 -24.38
CA GLY A 314 9.37 -7.38 -24.97
C GLY A 314 7.95 -7.50 -24.41
N ALA A 315 7.73 -8.35 -23.41
CA ALA A 315 6.43 -8.55 -22.78
C ALA A 315 5.95 -7.32 -22.00
N GLN A 316 4.64 -7.18 -21.85
CA GLN A 316 4.01 -6.05 -21.18
C GLN A 316 2.98 -6.52 -20.15
N LEU A 317 3.04 -5.95 -18.95
CA LEU A 317 2.02 -6.07 -17.94
C LEU A 317 1.37 -4.70 -17.71
N GLY A 318 0.05 -4.61 -17.89
CA GLY A 318 -0.73 -3.39 -17.71
C GLY A 318 -0.72 -2.83 -16.29
N HIS A 319 -1.32 -1.65 -16.11
CA HIS A 319 -1.54 -1.05 -14.79
C HIS A 319 -2.52 -1.91 -13.96
N SER A 320 -2.49 -1.78 -12.63
CA SER A 320 -3.42 -2.45 -11.70
C SER A 320 -3.54 -3.97 -11.95
N SER A 321 -2.41 -4.61 -12.22
CA SER A 321 -2.34 -6.02 -12.66
C SER A 321 -1.46 -6.87 -11.76
N SER A 322 -1.71 -8.17 -11.68
CA SER A 322 -0.92 -9.09 -10.85
C SER A 322 -0.56 -10.38 -11.57
N LEU A 323 0.71 -10.80 -11.42
CA LEU A 323 1.13 -12.16 -11.73
C LEU A 323 1.21 -12.96 -10.43
N HIS A 324 0.43 -14.03 -10.37
CA HIS A 324 0.45 -15.00 -9.28
C HIS A 324 1.55 -16.03 -9.53
N ALA A 325 2.03 -16.68 -8.45
CA ALA A 325 3.06 -17.70 -8.56
C ALA A 325 2.74 -18.78 -9.60
N GLY A 326 3.71 -19.06 -10.48
CA GLY A 326 3.58 -19.97 -11.61
C GLY A 326 3.15 -19.30 -12.92
N GLN A 327 2.69 -18.03 -12.91
CA GLN A 327 2.36 -17.33 -14.15
C GLN A 327 3.61 -16.81 -14.85
N ALA A 328 3.64 -17.02 -16.17
CA ALA A 328 4.64 -16.51 -17.08
C ALA A 328 3.95 -15.78 -18.23
N VAL A 329 4.37 -14.56 -18.54
CA VAL A 329 3.94 -13.85 -19.75
C VAL A 329 4.94 -14.18 -20.86
N PRO A 330 4.51 -14.79 -21.98
CA PRO A 330 5.40 -15.08 -23.10
C PRO A 330 6.03 -13.81 -23.70
N GLY A 331 7.15 -13.98 -24.41
CA GLY A 331 7.84 -12.86 -25.07
C GLY A 331 6.95 -12.14 -26.08
N GLY A 332 7.00 -10.81 -26.09
CA GLY A 332 6.22 -9.95 -26.99
C GLY A 332 4.74 -9.82 -26.64
N GLU A 333 4.20 -10.67 -25.75
CA GLU A 333 2.80 -10.65 -25.36
C GLU A 333 2.47 -9.51 -24.40
N ARG A 334 1.17 -9.17 -24.35
CA ARG A 334 0.62 -8.11 -23.53
C ARG A 334 -0.44 -8.71 -22.63
N TRP A 335 -0.31 -8.52 -21.33
CA TRP A 335 -1.21 -9.07 -20.33
C TRP A 335 -1.65 -7.98 -19.36
N HIS A 336 -2.81 -8.14 -18.74
CA HIS A 336 -3.35 -7.23 -17.72
C HIS A 336 -4.40 -7.94 -16.87
N GLY A 337 -4.77 -7.35 -15.74
CA GLY A 337 -5.72 -7.95 -14.82
C GLY A 337 -5.09 -8.55 -13.56
N SER A 338 -5.94 -8.93 -12.61
CA SER A 338 -5.57 -9.57 -11.36
C SER A 338 -6.46 -10.81 -11.17
N PRO A 339 -5.94 -12.04 -11.38
CA PRO A 339 -4.65 -12.35 -12.00
C PRO A 339 -4.60 -11.90 -13.48
N ALA A 340 -3.39 -11.73 -14.01
CA ALA A 340 -3.23 -11.23 -15.37
C ALA A 340 -3.68 -12.28 -16.41
N GLN A 341 -4.26 -11.76 -17.49
CA GLN A 341 -4.72 -12.48 -18.66
C GLN A 341 -4.27 -11.74 -19.94
N PRO A 342 -4.21 -12.40 -21.12
CA PRO A 342 -3.85 -11.75 -22.38
C PRO A 342 -4.69 -10.50 -22.71
N ALA A 343 -4.06 -9.52 -23.33
CA ALA A 343 -4.60 -8.20 -23.67
C ALA A 343 -4.20 -7.80 -25.10
N GLY A 344 -5.03 -7.01 -25.79
CA GLY A 344 -4.68 -6.41 -27.09
C GLY A 344 -3.86 -5.11 -26.97
N VAL A 345 -3.84 -4.47 -25.80
CA VAL A 345 -3.39 -3.08 -25.63
C VAL A 345 -1.88 -2.95 -25.54
N ASP A 346 -1.33 -1.93 -26.21
CA ASP A 346 0.06 -1.52 -26.03
C ASP A 346 0.17 -0.52 -24.87
N TYR A 347 0.90 -0.89 -23.82
CA TYR A 347 1.12 -0.03 -22.66
C TYR A 347 2.38 0.85 -22.83
N ARG A 348 3.18 0.64 -23.89
CA ARG A 348 4.36 1.45 -24.21
C ARG A 348 3.98 2.66 -25.06
N MET A 349 3.72 3.76 -24.37
CA MET A 349 3.18 4.97 -25.01
C MET A 349 4.23 5.94 -25.52
N VAL A 350 5.52 5.71 -25.21
CA VAL A 350 6.64 6.58 -25.59
C VAL A 350 7.78 5.74 -26.14
N GLY A 351 8.22 6.09 -27.36
CA GLY A 351 9.38 5.47 -27.99
C GLY A 351 10.71 5.90 -27.35
N PRO A 352 11.77 5.09 -27.50
CA PRO A 352 13.09 5.40 -26.96
C PRO A 352 13.69 6.66 -27.60
N ALA A 353 14.55 7.36 -26.86
CA ALA A 353 15.34 8.48 -27.37
C ALA A 353 16.83 8.26 -27.07
N GLY A 354 17.72 8.85 -27.87
CA GLY A 354 19.16 8.68 -27.71
C GLY A 354 19.66 9.06 -26.31
N CYS A 355 20.02 8.05 -25.51
CA CYS A 355 20.48 8.21 -24.13
C CYS A 355 21.73 7.34 -23.88
N GLY A 356 22.90 7.96 -24.03
CA GLY A 356 24.18 7.27 -23.83
C GLY A 356 24.56 7.03 -22.37
N THR A 357 25.53 6.14 -22.14
CA THR A 357 26.08 5.79 -20.82
C THR A 357 26.66 7.01 -20.09
N LEU A 358 27.34 7.91 -20.81
CA LEU A 358 27.93 9.13 -20.23
C LEU A 358 26.86 10.01 -19.56
N ARG A 359 25.70 10.17 -20.20
CA ARG A 359 24.58 10.96 -19.64
C ARG A 359 24.06 10.35 -18.33
N ARG A 360 23.92 9.02 -18.31
CA ARG A 360 23.49 8.28 -17.11
C ARG A 360 24.49 8.43 -15.98
N ALA A 361 25.78 8.28 -16.28
CA ALA A 361 26.87 8.43 -15.31
C ALA A 361 26.96 9.87 -14.78
N ALA A 362 26.90 10.87 -15.67
CA ALA A 362 26.92 12.28 -15.28
C ALA A 362 25.73 12.64 -14.39
N TYR A 363 24.52 12.18 -14.73
CA TYR A 363 23.33 12.40 -13.91
C TYR A 363 23.45 11.77 -12.52
N ALA A 364 23.89 10.50 -12.44
CA ALA A 364 24.17 9.83 -11.18
C ALA A 364 25.23 10.58 -10.36
N GLY A 365 26.32 11.03 -11.01
CA GLY A 365 27.38 11.82 -10.38
C GLY A 365 26.87 13.16 -9.83
N VAL A 366 26.08 13.91 -10.60
CA VAL A 366 25.48 15.18 -10.15
C VAL A 366 24.53 14.96 -8.98
N GLN A 367 23.71 13.91 -9.01
CA GLN A 367 22.82 13.58 -7.89
C GLN A 367 23.60 13.23 -6.63
N LEU A 368 24.64 12.40 -6.75
CA LEU A 368 25.49 12.04 -5.62
C LEU A 368 26.23 13.26 -5.07
N LEU A 369 26.80 14.08 -5.94
CA LEU A 369 27.47 15.32 -5.56
C LEU A 369 26.51 16.28 -4.85
N SER A 370 25.29 16.46 -5.38
CA SER A 370 24.26 17.28 -4.75
C SER A 370 23.85 16.73 -3.38
N ALA A 371 23.75 15.42 -3.24
CA ALA A 371 23.48 14.80 -1.94
C ALA A 371 24.62 15.07 -0.95
N LEU A 372 25.87 14.85 -1.36
CA LEU A 372 27.05 14.94 -0.49
C LEU A 372 27.48 16.36 -0.15
N ILE A 373 27.30 17.32 -1.06
CA ILE A 373 27.77 18.70 -0.90
C ILE A 373 26.66 19.62 -0.39
N LEU A 374 25.41 19.40 -0.79
CA LEU A 374 24.30 20.30 -0.42
C LEU A 374 23.43 19.70 0.68
N TRP A 375 22.79 18.56 0.42
CA TRP A 375 21.71 18.08 1.28
C TRP A 375 22.21 17.47 2.58
N VAL A 376 23.21 16.59 2.53
CA VAL A 376 23.73 15.92 3.73
C VAL A 376 24.41 16.92 4.69
N PRO A 377 25.26 17.86 4.24
CA PRO A 377 25.85 18.86 5.13
C PRO A 377 24.81 19.76 5.77
N LEU A 378 23.77 20.15 5.02
CA LEU A 378 22.65 20.91 5.55
C LEU A 378 21.88 20.13 6.63
N MET A 379 21.73 18.81 6.47
CA MET A 379 21.04 17.96 7.46
C MET A 379 21.86 17.74 8.73
N VAL A 380 23.18 17.59 8.63
CA VAL A 380 24.02 17.27 9.80
C VAL A 380 24.57 18.52 10.49
N GLY A 381 25.08 19.48 9.72
CA GLY A 381 25.73 20.70 10.23
C GLY A 381 24.93 21.97 9.99
N GLY A 382 23.84 21.94 9.20
CA GLY A 382 23.09 23.15 8.86
C GLY A 382 22.49 23.87 10.08
N LEU A 383 22.04 23.13 11.09
CA LEU A 383 21.60 23.72 12.35
C LEU A 383 22.76 24.36 13.10
N ILE A 384 23.92 23.71 13.18
CA ILE A 384 25.14 24.25 13.81
C ILE A 384 25.58 25.54 13.09
N MET A 385 25.57 25.55 11.76
CA MET A 385 25.89 26.73 10.94
C MET A 385 24.89 27.87 11.18
N LEU A 386 23.60 27.56 11.31
CA LEU A 386 22.56 28.55 11.60
C LEU A 386 22.74 29.17 12.99
N LEU A 387 22.98 28.33 14.00
CA LEU A 387 23.22 28.75 15.39
C LEU A 387 24.50 29.59 15.53
N ALA A 388 25.56 29.26 14.77
CA ALA A 388 26.78 30.06 14.73
C ALA A 388 26.58 31.48 14.18
N GLN A 389 25.49 31.74 13.44
CA GLN A 389 25.17 33.05 12.87
C GLN A 389 24.13 33.84 13.67
N ILE A 390 23.44 33.19 14.61
CA ILE A 390 22.39 33.81 15.39
C ILE A 390 22.65 33.56 16.88
N PRO A 391 23.51 34.37 17.53
CA PRO A 391 23.87 34.22 18.96
C PRO A 391 22.67 34.18 19.91
N GLN A 392 21.56 34.80 19.49
CA GLN A 392 20.29 34.85 20.23
C GLN A 392 19.61 33.47 20.33
N PHE A 393 19.81 32.58 19.34
CA PHE A 393 19.28 31.21 19.38
C PHE A 393 20.18 30.27 20.19
N THR A 394 21.48 30.50 20.20
CA THR A 394 22.45 29.77 21.04
C THR A 394 22.17 30.03 22.52
N ALA A 395 21.91 31.28 22.91
CA ALA A 395 21.50 31.64 24.27
C ALA A 395 20.16 31.02 24.72
N LEU A 396 19.32 30.59 23.77
CA LEU A 396 18.04 29.90 24.02
C LEU A 396 18.20 28.37 24.15
N LEU A 397 19.36 27.84 23.76
CA LEU A 397 19.72 26.42 23.80
C LEU A 397 20.77 26.11 24.89
N ASP A 398 21.56 27.10 25.32
CA ASP A 398 22.50 27.01 26.44
C ASP A 398 21.75 27.06 27.79
N GLY A 399 21.00 26.00 28.10
CA GLY A 399 20.45 25.78 29.43
C GLY A 399 21.54 25.31 30.39
N GLY A 400 21.81 26.07 31.45
CA GLY A 400 22.76 25.64 32.49
C GLY A 400 22.32 24.33 33.18
N PRO A 401 23.24 23.64 33.88
CA PRO A 401 22.94 22.39 34.58
C PRO A 401 21.83 22.64 35.62
N LEU A 402 20.70 21.92 35.48
CA LEU A 402 19.40 22.04 36.18
C LEU A 402 18.23 22.67 35.39
N ALA A 403 18.32 22.85 34.07
CA ALA A 403 17.25 23.49 33.29
C ALA A 403 15.89 22.76 33.33
N ILE A 404 15.84 21.41 33.38
CA ILE A 404 14.57 20.64 33.49
C ILE A 404 13.69 21.04 34.69
N THR A 405 14.27 21.48 35.81
CA THR A 405 13.47 21.92 36.98
C THR A 405 13.01 23.38 36.89
N SER A 406 13.52 24.12 35.90
CA SER A 406 13.17 25.52 35.67
C SER A 406 11.90 25.66 34.84
N ARG A 407 11.07 26.63 35.19
CA ARG A 407 9.92 27.04 34.38
C ARG A 407 10.35 27.62 33.02
N THR A 408 11.52 28.25 32.95
CA THR A 408 12.01 28.88 31.70
C THR A 408 12.27 27.85 30.62
N PHE A 409 12.85 26.70 30.97
CA PHE A 409 13.09 25.59 30.05
C PHE A 409 11.83 25.15 29.30
N TYR A 410 10.73 24.91 30.02
CA TYR A 410 9.47 24.52 29.40
C TYR A 410 8.86 25.63 28.53
N LEU A 411 9.03 26.89 28.91
CA LEU A 411 8.55 28.03 28.12
C LEU A 411 9.36 28.19 26.83
N ASP A 412 10.68 28.06 26.89
CA ASP A 412 11.58 28.16 25.74
C ASP A 412 11.33 27.03 24.75
N ALA A 413 11.20 25.79 25.24
CA ALA A 413 10.81 24.63 24.44
C ALA A 413 9.45 24.83 23.76
N LEU A 414 8.49 25.44 24.45
CA LEU A 414 7.15 25.70 23.93
C LEU A 414 7.20 26.73 22.80
N VAL A 415 7.90 27.84 23.00
CA VAL A 415 8.06 28.90 22.00
C VAL A 415 8.84 28.38 20.79
N ALA A 416 9.97 27.71 21.00
CA ALA A 416 10.79 27.14 19.94
C ALA A 416 10.00 26.11 19.12
N SER A 417 9.30 25.18 19.78
CA SER A 417 8.49 24.17 19.09
C SER A 417 7.35 24.81 18.29
N PHE A 418 6.70 25.86 18.81
CA PHE A 418 5.64 26.58 18.12
C PHE A 418 6.17 27.26 16.85
N VAL A 419 7.23 28.04 16.98
CA VAL A 419 7.81 28.79 15.85
C VAL A 419 8.34 27.83 14.78
N LEU A 420 9.06 26.77 15.16
CA LEU A 420 9.59 25.79 14.22
C LEU A 420 8.47 25.00 13.52
N PHE A 421 7.46 24.54 14.27
CA PHE A 421 6.37 23.75 13.71
C PHE A 421 5.49 24.57 12.77
N PHE A 422 4.94 25.69 13.24
CA PHE A 422 4.02 26.50 12.43
C PHE A 422 4.76 27.29 11.35
N GLY A 423 5.98 27.76 11.64
CA GLY A 423 6.84 28.41 10.64
C GLY A 423 7.20 27.48 9.49
N SER A 424 7.63 26.25 9.78
CA SER A 424 7.94 25.26 8.73
C SER A 424 6.71 24.85 7.93
N LEU A 425 5.51 24.85 8.53
CA LEU A 425 4.26 24.57 7.82
C LEU A 425 3.94 25.67 6.80
N VAL A 426 4.05 26.94 7.18
CA VAL A 426 3.80 28.08 6.29
C VAL A 426 4.82 28.12 5.17
N VAL A 427 6.11 28.02 5.50
CA VAL A 427 7.21 27.99 4.51
C VAL A 427 7.06 26.79 3.58
N GLY A 428 6.73 25.62 4.12
CA GLY A 428 6.50 24.39 3.35
C GLY A 428 5.33 24.52 2.38
N LEU A 429 4.23 25.17 2.78
CA LEU A 429 3.07 25.38 1.92
C LEU A 429 3.41 26.33 0.76
N LEU A 430 4.08 27.45 1.06
CA LEU A 430 4.57 28.38 0.05
C LEU A 430 5.52 27.67 -0.93
N PHE A 431 6.46 26.88 -0.41
CA PHE A 431 7.41 26.13 -1.21
C PHE A 431 6.71 25.15 -2.16
N VAL A 432 5.76 24.35 -1.66
CA VAL A 432 5.04 23.34 -2.44
C VAL A 432 4.17 23.95 -3.54
N VAL A 433 3.64 25.16 -3.33
CA VAL A 433 2.78 25.84 -4.32
C VAL A 433 3.59 26.64 -5.35
N THR A 434 4.75 27.18 -4.97
CA THR A 434 5.52 28.11 -5.83
C THR A 434 6.61 27.43 -6.64
N VAL A 435 7.45 26.61 -6.00
CA VAL A 435 8.63 26.03 -6.65
C VAL A 435 8.26 25.09 -7.81
N PRO A 436 7.30 24.15 -7.64
CA PRO A 436 6.87 23.30 -8.75
C PRO A 436 6.28 24.10 -9.92
N ARG A 437 5.63 25.24 -9.66
CA ARG A 437 5.04 26.09 -10.70
C ARG A 437 6.11 26.75 -11.55
N MET A 438 7.17 27.26 -10.92
CA MET A 438 8.33 27.80 -11.62
C MET A 438 9.06 26.71 -12.42
N LEU A 439 9.27 25.55 -11.80
CA LEU A 439 9.90 24.40 -12.45
C LEU A 439 9.11 23.90 -13.66
N ASN A 440 7.78 23.90 -13.59
CA ASN A 440 6.93 23.41 -14.67
C ASN A 440 7.02 24.26 -15.95
N LEU A 441 7.50 25.51 -15.88
CA LEU A 441 7.78 26.34 -17.06
C LEU A 441 8.79 25.69 -18.02
N ALA A 442 9.65 24.80 -17.50
CA ALA A 442 10.61 24.06 -18.31
C ALA A 442 10.01 22.81 -18.99
N ILE A 443 8.76 22.42 -18.69
CA ILE A 443 8.14 21.20 -19.22
C ILE A 443 7.05 21.57 -20.22
N LYS A 444 7.18 21.07 -21.45
CA LYS A 444 6.15 21.18 -22.49
C LYS A 444 5.32 19.89 -22.51
N PRO A 445 3.98 19.97 -22.46
CA PRO A 445 3.11 18.80 -22.62
C PRO A 445 3.38 18.10 -23.95
N ASP A 446 3.20 16.78 -23.96
CA ASP A 446 3.29 15.89 -25.12
C ASP A 446 4.66 15.81 -25.83
N LYS A 447 5.63 16.63 -25.38
CA LYS A 447 7.00 16.57 -25.86
C LYS A 447 7.75 15.40 -25.22
N VAL A 448 8.39 14.59 -26.06
CA VAL A 448 9.27 13.51 -25.60
C VAL A 448 10.61 14.12 -25.16
N TYR A 449 10.98 13.88 -23.91
CA TYR A 449 12.24 14.27 -23.31
C TYR A 449 13.11 13.03 -23.04
N ARG A 450 14.42 13.21 -23.07
CA ARG A 450 15.37 12.16 -22.67
C ARG A 450 15.44 12.07 -21.14
N LEU A 451 15.52 10.86 -20.60
CA LEU A 451 15.82 10.65 -19.17
C LEU A 451 17.18 11.23 -18.80
N TYR A 452 17.42 11.36 -17.49
CA TYR A 452 18.73 11.70 -16.91
C TYR A 452 19.32 13.02 -17.42
N GLY A 453 18.49 14.04 -17.59
CA GLY A 453 18.95 15.41 -17.81
C GLY A 453 18.03 16.42 -17.15
N PHE A 454 18.21 17.69 -17.49
CA PHE A 454 17.52 18.81 -16.83
C PHE A 454 16.00 18.62 -16.74
N HIS A 455 15.29 18.43 -17.85
CA HIS A 455 13.83 18.24 -17.84
C HIS A 455 13.39 17.02 -17.03
N TYR A 456 14.19 15.96 -17.00
CA TYR A 456 13.89 14.79 -16.20
C TYR A 456 14.00 15.08 -14.70
N GLU A 457 15.06 15.77 -14.25
CA GLU A 457 15.19 16.17 -12.84
C GLU A 457 14.11 17.16 -12.42
N VAL A 458 13.78 18.11 -13.29
CA VAL A 458 12.67 19.05 -13.10
C VAL A 458 11.37 18.29 -12.87
N HIS A 459 11.01 17.36 -13.77
CA HIS A 459 9.80 16.56 -13.64
C HIS A 459 9.79 15.70 -12.36
N ARG A 460 10.89 15.01 -12.07
CA ARG A 460 11.03 14.21 -10.83
C ARG A 460 10.92 15.06 -9.58
N THR A 461 11.43 16.29 -9.61
CA THR A 461 11.36 17.24 -8.50
C THR A 461 9.95 17.76 -8.30
N ILE A 462 9.24 18.12 -9.38
CA ILE A 462 7.81 18.47 -9.33
C ILE A 462 7.05 17.34 -8.65
N ALA A 463 7.13 16.12 -9.19
CA ALA A 463 6.43 14.96 -8.63
C ALA A 463 6.79 14.69 -7.16
N ARG A 464 8.04 14.86 -6.76
CA ARG A 464 8.50 14.66 -5.37
C ARG A 464 7.91 15.69 -4.40
N ILE A 465 7.87 16.97 -4.80
CA ILE A 465 7.40 18.07 -3.96
C ILE A 465 5.87 18.02 -3.83
N THR A 466 5.16 17.85 -4.94
CA THR A 466 3.69 17.99 -4.99
C THR A 466 2.94 16.78 -4.42
N ASN A 467 3.60 15.62 -4.32
CA ASN A 467 3.03 14.41 -3.72
C ASN A 467 3.31 14.23 -2.22
N ARG A 468 3.88 15.23 -1.52
CA ARG A 468 4.08 15.18 -0.06
C ARG A 468 2.75 14.96 0.68
N LYS A 469 2.71 13.99 1.60
CA LYS A 469 1.48 13.57 2.30
C LYS A 469 0.93 14.64 3.25
N SER A 470 1.79 15.39 3.95
CA SER A 470 1.41 16.28 5.06
C SER A 470 0.27 17.26 4.72
N PHE A 471 0.37 18.00 3.61
CA PHE A 471 -0.67 18.95 3.22
C PHE A 471 -1.93 18.27 2.69
N LYS A 472 -1.79 17.12 2.03
CA LYS A 472 -2.94 16.32 1.57
C LYS A 472 -3.72 15.73 2.75
N THR A 473 -3.05 15.28 3.81
CA THR A 473 -3.72 14.86 5.05
C THR A 473 -4.40 16.03 5.76
N LEU A 474 -3.76 17.20 5.78
CA LEU A 474 -4.31 18.41 6.40
C LEU A 474 -5.57 18.89 5.68
N PHE A 475 -5.54 18.98 4.35
CA PHE A 475 -6.64 19.55 3.56
C PHE A 475 -7.63 18.52 2.99
N GLY A 476 -7.24 17.26 2.79
CA GLY A 476 -8.11 16.18 2.29
C GLY A 476 -9.31 15.96 3.19
N ASP A 477 -10.35 15.29 2.68
CA ASP A 477 -11.64 15.11 3.39
C ASP A 477 -12.24 16.44 3.90
N SER A 478 -11.97 17.53 3.18
CA SER A 478 -12.51 18.84 3.50
C SER A 478 -12.65 19.69 2.24
N SER A 479 -13.50 20.71 2.26
CA SER A 479 -13.61 21.67 1.15
C SER A 479 -12.28 22.34 0.78
N CYS A 480 -11.33 22.43 1.73
CA CYS A 480 -10.02 23.05 1.52
C CYS A 480 -9.16 22.30 0.50
N ILE A 481 -9.38 20.99 0.30
CA ILE A 481 -8.56 20.18 -0.62
C ILE A 481 -8.62 20.69 -2.05
N VAL A 482 -9.80 21.14 -2.49
CA VAL A 482 -10.02 21.67 -3.83
C VAL A 482 -9.17 22.91 -4.05
N HIS A 483 -9.16 23.82 -3.07
CA HIS A 483 -8.35 25.03 -3.13
C HIS A 483 -6.86 24.68 -3.14
N TYR A 484 -6.43 23.74 -2.28
CA TYR A 484 -5.04 23.28 -2.27
C TYR A 484 -4.62 22.68 -3.62
N LEU A 485 -5.40 21.76 -4.19
CA LEU A 485 -5.08 21.11 -5.47
C LEU A 485 -5.09 22.09 -6.65
N ARG A 486 -6.02 23.06 -6.67
CA ARG A 486 -6.03 24.14 -7.65
C ARG A 486 -4.77 25.01 -7.56
N HIS A 487 -4.34 25.35 -6.34
CA HIS A 487 -3.08 26.08 -6.15
C HIS A 487 -1.86 25.23 -6.51
N LEU A 488 -1.93 23.91 -6.32
CA LEU A 488 -0.88 22.96 -6.68
C LEU A 488 -0.71 22.84 -8.20
N GLY A 489 -1.79 23.01 -8.97
CA GLY A 489 -1.75 23.05 -10.44
C GLY A 489 -2.92 22.38 -11.15
N TYR A 490 -3.83 21.71 -10.43
CA TYR A 490 -4.96 21.02 -11.05
C TYR A 490 -5.91 22.01 -11.70
N ASP A 491 -6.49 21.62 -12.83
CA ASP A 491 -7.66 22.28 -13.38
C ASP A 491 -8.91 21.77 -12.67
N LEU A 492 -9.38 22.60 -11.74
CA LEU A 492 -10.62 22.49 -10.99
C LEU A 492 -11.40 23.80 -11.17
N SER A 493 -11.55 24.23 -12.43
CA SER A 493 -12.15 25.54 -12.78
C SER A 493 -13.63 25.63 -12.44
N ARG A 494 -14.37 24.52 -12.54
CA ARG A 494 -15.77 24.39 -12.07
C ARG A 494 -15.83 23.29 -11.02
N VAL A 495 -16.21 23.65 -9.80
CA VAL A 495 -16.27 22.73 -8.68
C VAL A 495 -17.61 22.84 -8.00
N GLU A 496 -18.30 21.71 -7.92
CA GLU A 496 -19.39 21.49 -6.98
C GLU A 496 -18.80 20.96 -5.67
N GLN A 497 -18.97 21.72 -4.59
CA GLN A 497 -18.43 21.35 -3.29
C GLN A 497 -19.32 20.29 -2.63
N THR A 498 -18.70 19.20 -2.18
CA THR A 498 -19.35 18.15 -1.38
C THR A 498 -18.87 18.16 0.07
N GLY A 499 -17.90 19.02 0.38
CA GLY A 499 -17.24 19.06 1.67
C GLY A 499 -16.19 17.97 1.89
N SER A 500 -16.10 16.97 0.99
CA SER A 500 -15.09 15.89 1.00
C SER A 500 -14.75 15.44 -0.43
N ASN A 501 -14.55 16.39 -1.36
CA ASN A 501 -14.34 16.10 -2.79
C ASN A 501 -13.16 15.16 -3.09
N PHE A 502 -12.09 15.23 -2.30
CA PHE A 502 -10.89 14.40 -2.46
C PHE A 502 -10.42 13.87 -1.10
N GLY A 503 -10.06 12.59 -1.09
CA GLY A 503 -9.37 11.95 0.02
C GLY A 503 -7.98 12.53 0.33
N THR A 504 -7.35 11.99 1.37
CA THR A 504 -5.99 12.35 1.82
C THR A 504 -4.86 11.74 0.98
N GLU A 505 -5.14 10.71 0.16
CA GLU A 505 -4.12 9.93 -0.57
C GLU A 505 -4.10 10.14 -2.10
N VAL A 506 -4.55 11.30 -2.59
CA VAL A 506 -4.43 11.66 -4.02
C VAL A 506 -2.96 11.85 -4.44
N LYS A 507 -2.55 11.33 -5.61
CA LYS A 507 -1.21 11.47 -6.19
C LYS A 507 -1.25 11.63 -7.71
N HIS A 508 -0.17 12.15 -8.29
CA HIS A 508 -0.02 12.44 -9.73
C HIS A 508 1.46 12.39 -10.16
N GLU A 509 1.75 12.39 -11.46
CA GLU A 509 3.12 12.65 -11.95
C GLU A 509 3.36 14.16 -12.13
N ASN A 510 2.42 14.87 -12.77
CA ASN A 510 2.48 16.32 -12.95
C ASN A 510 1.12 16.98 -12.64
N PRO A 511 0.97 17.81 -11.60
CA PRO A 511 -0.34 18.37 -11.24
C PRO A 511 -0.90 19.34 -12.30
N TYR A 512 -0.04 19.97 -13.10
CA TYR A 512 -0.42 20.98 -14.12
C TYR A 512 -1.07 20.36 -15.37
N LEU A 513 -1.14 19.04 -15.43
CA LEU A 513 -1.70 18.26 -16.53
C LEU A 513 -2.81 17.32 -16.04
N SER A 514 -3.49 17.72 -14.98
CA SER A 514 -4.61 17.01 -14.37
C SER A 514 -5.85 17.91 -14.41
N SER A 515 -6.91 17.46 -15.07
CA SER A 515 -8.23 18.11 -15.08
C SER A 515 -9.28 17.15 -14.53
N ILE A 516 -10.14 17.65 -13.64
CA ILE A 516 -11.23 16.88 -13.03
C ILE A 516 -12.53 17.66 -13.21
N GLY A 517 -13.54 17.02 -13.80
CA GLY A 517 -14.85 17.62 -14.05
C GLY A 517 -15.63 17.97 -12.78
N SER A 518 -16.62 18.86 -12.92
CA SER A 518 -17.52 19.28 -11.84
C SER A 518 -18.32 18.10 -11.30
N GLY A 519 -18.70 18.15 -10.02
CA GLY A 519 -19.49 17.09 -9.37
C GLY A 519 -18.73 15.78 -9.11
N THR A 520 -17.48 15.65 -9.58
CA THR A 520 -16.67 14.45 -9.37
C THR A 520 -16.14 14.37 -7.94
N MET A 521 -16.27 13.18 -7.34
CA MET A 521 -15.73 12.87 -6.01
C MET A 521 -14.69 11.75 -6.10
N VAL A 522 -13.66 11.88 -5.27
CA VAL A 522 -12.49 11.00 -5.29
C VAL A 522 -12.18 10.54 -3.87
N ALA A 523 -12.28 9.24 -3.64
CA ALA A 523 -11.86 8.61 -2.39
C ALA A 523 -10.32 8.47 -2.31
N ASP A 524 -9.82 7.73 -1.34
CA ASP A 524 -8.38 7.64 -1.08
C ASP A 524 -7.62 6.82 -2.12
N GLY A 525 -6.40 7.25 -2.45
CA GLY A 525 -5.47 6.47 -3.25
C GLY A 525 -5.57 6.64 -4.76
N LEU A 526 -6.24 7.70 -5.26
CA LEU A 526 -6.18 8.08 -6.68
C LEU A 526 -4.72 8.35 -7.12
N SER A 527 -4.24 7.65 -8.14
CA SER A 527 -3.00 7.91 -8.86
C SER A 527 -3.28 8.38 -10.29
N ILE A 528 -3.05 9.65 -10.59
CA ILE A 528 -3.11 10.17 -11.95
C ILE A 528 -1.80 9.85 -12.68
N ILE A 529 -1.87 8.98 -13.68
CA ILE A 529 -0.72 8.55 -14.49
C ILE A 529 -0.63 9.41 -15.75
N ASN A 530 -0.13 10.63 -15.57
CA ASN A 530 0.10 11.60 -16.64
C ASN A 530 1.56 11.74 -17.07
N ALA A 531 2.36 10.69 -16.85
CA ALA A 531 3.71 10.59 -17.41
C ALA A 531 4.00 9.17 -17.88
N ASP A 532 4.32 9.05 -19.16
CA ASP A 532 4.71 7.82 -19.84
C ASP A 532 6.24 7.73 -19.92
N PHE A 533 6.78 6.52 -19.81
CA PHE A 533 8.23 6.29 -19.75
C PHE A 533 8.66 5.13 -20.63
N SER A 534 9.77 5.33 -21.34
CA SER A 534 10.63 4.25 -21.82
C SER A 534 11.85 4.12 -20.92
N SER A 535 12.78 3.22 -21.25
CA SER A 535 14.09 3.11 -20.59
C SER A 535 15.05 4.28 -20.84
N THR A 536 14.68 5.20 -21.73
CA THR A 536 15.55 6.30 -22.20
C THR A 536 14.87 7.65 -22.36
N SER A 537 13.54 7.69 -22.34
CA SER A 537 12.74 8.88 -22.53
C SER A 537 11.49 8.90 -21.64
N PHE A 538 10.88 10.07 -21.51
CA PHE A 538 9.57 10.24 -20.89
C PHE A 538 8.78 11.33 -21.63
N ARG A 539 7.46 11.26 -21.49
CA ARG A 539 6.52 12.29 -21.95
C ARG A 539 5.50 12.53 -20.84
N VAL A 540 5.14 13.78 -20.62
CA VAL A 540 3.99 14.12 -19.77
C VAL A 540 2.81 14.49 -20.65
N THR A 541 1.64 13.95 -20.34
CA THR A 541 0.42 14.03 -21.18
C THR A 541 -0.73 14.53 -20.32
N ARG A 542 -1.69 15.26 -20.88
CA ARG A 542 -2.87 15.67 -20.10
C ARG A 542 -3.75 14.46 -19.75
N VAL A 543 -4.20 14.38 -18.50
CA VAL A 543 -5.28 13.48 -18.04
C VAL A 543 -6.50 14.33 -17.74
N SER A 544 -7.67 13.88 -18.24
CA SER A 544 -8.97 14.45 -17.91
C SER A 544 -9.87 13.35 -17.33
N ILE A 545 -10.54 13.67 -16.22
CA ILE A 545 -11.59 12.85 -15.64
C ILE A 545 -12.90 13.61 -15.81
N GLY A 546 -13.91 12.97 -16.41
CA GLY A 546 -15.22 13.58 -16.67
C GLY A 546 -15.95 14.07 -15.41
N PRO A 547 -16.97 14.92 -15.55
CA PRO A 547 -17.86 15.35 -14.47
C PRO A 547 -18.72 14.21 -13.91
N HIS A 548 -19.23 14.44 -12.69
CA HIS A 548 -20.15 13.56 -11.95
C HIS A 548 -19.63 12.12 -11.75
N ASN A 549 -18.32 11.93 -11.85
CA ASN A 549 -17.69 10.65 -11.61
C ASN A 549 -17.52 10.39 -10.12
N PHE A 550 -17.57 9.12 -9.72
CA PHE A 550 -17.15 8.68 -8.41
C PHE A 550 -15.93 7.77 -8.55
N LEU A 551 -14.82 8.11 -7.89
CA LEU A 551 -13.62 7.30 -7.89
C LEU A 551 -13.43 6.70 -6.50
N GLY A 552 -13.55 5.37 -6.40
CA GLY A 552 -13.34 4.59 -5.18
C GLY A 552 -11.87 4.52 -4.77
N ASN A 553 -11.54 3.60 -3.87
CA ASN A 553 -10.20 3.56 -3.29
C ASN A 553 -9.18 2.91 -4.23
N HIS A 554 -7.93 3.40 -4.19
CA HIS A 554 -6.79 2.82 -4.92
C HIS A 554 -6.95 2.75 -6.45
N ILE A 555 -7.45 3.82 -7.06
CA ILE A 555 -7.59 3.93 -8.53
C ILE A 555 -6.28 4.41 -9.16
N ALA A 556 -5.75 3.64 -10.11
CA ALA A 556 -4.69 4.11 -11.00
C ALA A 556 -5.34 4.58 -12.32
N TYR A 557 -5.35 5.89 -12.56
CA TYR A 557 -6.04 6.51 -13.70
C TYR A 557 -5.04 6.93 -14.80
N PRO A 558 -4.94 6.17 -15.90
CA PRO A 558 -4.02 6.44 -17.01
C PRO A 558 -4.49 7.57 -17.92
N SER A 559 -3.55 8.22 -18.63
CA SER A 559 -3.87 9.22 -19.66
C SER A 559 -4.64 8.67 -20.86
N GLN A 560 -4.65 7.35 -21.04
CA GLN A 560 -5.45 6.67 -22.06
C GLN A 560 -6.83 6.23 -21.55
N GLY A 561 -7.23 6.60 -20.34
CA GLY A 561 -8.47 6.15 -19.71
C GLY A 561 -9.71 6.36 -20.59
N LYS A 562 -10.51 5.29 -20.75
CA LYS A 562 -11.73 5.24 -21.57
C LYS A 562 -12.98 5.38 -20.70
N THR A 563 -13.02 6.45 -19.91
CA THR A 563 -14.17 6.80 -19.06
C THR A 563 -14.55 8.25 -19.30
N GLY A 564 -15.80 8.50 -19.65
CA GLY A 564 -16.36 9.84 -19.82
C GLY A 564 -17.10 10.28 -18.56
N ASP A 565 -18.35 10.68 -18.73
CA ASP A 565 -19.16 11.36 -17.71
C ASP A 565 -19.98 10.37 -16.86
N ASN A 566 -20.24 10.74 -15.61
CA ASN A 566 -21.09 10.02 -14.68
C ASN A 566 -20.76 8.53 -14.52
N CYS A 567 -19.48 8.19 -14.40
CA CYS A 567 -18.98 6.84 -14.14
C CYS A 567 -18.67 6.61 -12.66
N LEU A 568 -18.98 5.40 -12.15
CA LEU A 568 -18.53 4.93 -10.84
C LEU A 568 -17.34 3.99 -11.03
N LEU A 569 -16.16 4.35 -10.53
CA LEU A 569 -14.97 3.49 -10.54
C LEU A 569 -14.82 2.84 -9.17
N ALA A 570 -15.15 1.56 -9.06
CA ALA A 570 -15.12 0.84 -7.79
C ALA A 570 -13.68 0.64 -7.27
N THR A 571 -13.54 0.36 -5.98
CA THR A 571 -12.23 0.12 -5.34
C THR A 571 -11.35 -0.86 -6.14
N LYS A 572 -10.08 -0.47 -6.36
CA LYS A 572 -9.08 -1.20 -7.16
C LYS A 572 -9.47 -1.49 -8.62
N VAL A 573 -10.50 -0.86 -9.19
CA VAL A 573 -10.86 -1.11 -10.59
C VAL A 573 -9.70 -0.75 -11.53
N MET A 574 -9.45 -1.60 -12.52
CA MET A 574 -8.55 -1.26 -13.62
C MET A 574 -9.29 -0.37 -14.62
N VAL A 575 -8.87 0.89 -14.71
CA VAL A 575 -9.45 1.84 -15.68
C VAL A 575 -9.16 1.33 -17.10
N PRO A 576 -10.19 1.12 -17.95
CA PRO A 576 -9.98 0.65 -19.32
C PRO A 576 -9.19 1.69 -20.11
N VAL A 577 -8.31 1.22 -21.00
CA VAL A 577 -7.45 2.07 -21.85
C VAL A 577 -7.71 1.86 -23.34
N ASP A 578 -8.55 0.89 -23.66
CA ASP A 578 -9.01 0.49 -24.99
C ASP A 578 -10.53 0.31 -25.00
N GLY A 579 -11.07 0.10 -26.21
CA GLY A 579 -12.51 0.04 -26.43
C GLY A 579 -13.20 1.41 -26.41
N GLU A 580 -14.52 1.36 -26.28
CA GLU A 580 -15.40 2.52 -26.25
C GLU A 580 -15.27 3.30 -24.93
N VAL A 581 -15.50 4.60 -24.99
CA VAL A 581 -15.57 5.44 -23.79
C VAL A 581 -16.84 5.07 -23.03
N ARG A 582 -16.67 4.68 -21.76
CA ARG A 582 -17.77 4.32 -20.87
C ARG A 582 -18.35 5.55 -20.21
N GLU A 583 -19.67 5.70 -20.24
CA GLU A 583 -20.42 6.83 -19.64
C GLU A 583 -21.69 6.32 -18.96
N GLY A 584 -22.06 6.90 -17.82
CA GLY A 584 -23.30 6.54 -17.11
C GLY A 584 -23.32 5.13 -16.51
N VAL A 585 -22.15 4.50 -16.34
CA VAL A 585 -22.00 3.11 -15.84
C VAL A 585 -21.10 3.05 -14.61
N GLY A 586 -21.20 1.97 -13.84
CA GLY A 586 -20.17 1.61 -12.88
C GLY A 586 -19.16 0.64 -13.50
N LEU A 587 -17.92 0.65 -13.03
CA LEU A 587 -16.86 -0.26 -13.42
C LEU A 587 -16.26 -0.92 -12.18
N LEU A 588 -16.12 -2.24 -12.22
CA LEU A 588 -15.54 -3.06 -11.16
C LEU A 588 -14.57 -4.08 -11.73
N GLY A 589 -13.51 -4.39 -10.98
CA GLY A 589 -12.61 -5.50 -11.26
C GLY A 589 -11.33 -5.14 -12.04
N SER A 590 -10.48 -6.14 -12.18
CA SER A 590 -9.25 -6.08 -12.98
C SER A 590 -9.07 -7.42 -13.72
N PRO A 591 -9.37 -7.51 -15.03
CA PRO A 591 -9.90 -6.46 -15.90
C PRO A 591 -11.29 -5.98 -15.47
N SER A 592 -11.61 -4.74 -15.81
CA SER A 592 -12.89 -4.15 -15.45
C SER A 592 -14.05 -4.69 -16.28
N PHE A 593 -15.23 -4.74 -15.68
CA PHE A 593 -16.51 -5.00 -16.31
C PHE A 593 -17.55 -4.01 -15.78
N GLU A 594 -18.62 -3.82 -16.54
CA GLU A 594 -19.69 -2.90 -16.17
C GLU A 594 -20.56 -3.44 -15.04
N ILE A 595 -20.93 -2.54 -14.14
CA ILE A 595 -21.93 -2.73 -13.09
C ILE A 595 -22.89 -1.53 -13.14
N PRO A 596 -24.07 -1.62 -12.51
CA PRO A 596 -24.96 -0.46 -12.38
C PRO A 596 -24.25 0.75 -11.78
N ARG A 597 -24.51 1.95 -12.32
CA ARG A 597 -23.89 3.21 -11.86
C ARG A 597 -24.26 3.54 -10.40
N SER A 598 -25.48 3.22 -10.00
CA SER A 598 -26.02 3.43 -8.66
C SER A 598 -27.10 2.40 -8.38
N VAL A 599 -27.33 2.11 -7.10
CA VAL A 599 -28.48 1.31 -6.64
C VAL A 599 -29.39 2.17 -5.76
N GLU A 600 -30.69 1.86 -5.67
CA GLU A 600 -31.69 2.67 -4.95
C GLU A 600 -31.29 3.03 -3.51
N ARG A 601 -30.57 2.12 -2.84
CA ARG A 601 -30.10 2.32 -1.46
C ARG A 601 -29.02 3.42 -1.34
N ASP A 602 -28.32 3.75 -2.42
CA ASP A 602 -27.32 4.83 -2.45
C ASP A 602 -27.97 6.20 -2.71
N SER A 603 -29.15 6.22 -3.32
CA SER A 603 -29.94 7.44 -3.55
C SER A 603 -30.74 7.91 -2.33
N LYS A 604 -30.76 7.14 -1.23
CA LYS A 604 -31.52 7.49 -0.01
C LYS A 604 -31.19 8.89 0.52
N PHE A 605 -29.95 9.33 0.36
CA PHE A 605 -29.46 10.64 0.83
C PHE A 605 -29.31 11.68 -0.28
N ASP A 606 -29.82 11.44 -1.48
CA ASP A 606 -29.65 12.35 -2.62
C ASP A 606 -30.35 13.71 -2.42
N HIS A 607 -31.43 13.74 -1.63
CA HIS A 607 -32.10 14.98 -1.26
C HIS A 607 -31.15 15.97 -0.55
N LEU A 608 -30.16 15.48 0.20
CA LEU A 608 -29.16 16.29 0.91
C LEU A 608 -28.09 16.89 -0.02
N LYS A 609 -28.06 16.48 -1.31
CA LYS A 609 -27.05 16.90 -2.28
C LYS A 609 -27.43 18.16 -3.05
N ASN A 610 -28.61 18.74 -2.82
CA ASN A 610 -29.13 19.86 -3.62
C ASN A 610 -29.70 20.99 -2.76
N GLY A 611 -29.83 22.18 -3.35
CA GLY A 611 -30.59 23.30 -2.81
C GLY A 611 -30.02 23.94 -1.52
N ASP A 612 -30.92 24.47 -0.70
CA ASP A 612 -30.60 25.22 0.52
C ASP A 612 -30.06 24.34 1.65
N GLU A 613 -30.54 23.10 1.73
CA GLU A 613 -30.10 22.12 2.72
C GLU A 613 -28.60 21.83 2.55
N LEU A 614 -28.13 21.59 1.31
CA LEU A 614 -26.71 21.40 1.03
C LEU A 614 -25.88 22.59 1.53
N ARG A 615 -26.31 23.83 1.27
CA ARG A 615 -25.58 25.03 1.70
C ARG A 615 -25.43 25.11 3.21
N CYS A 616 -26.51 24.78 3.94
CA CYS A 616 -26.49 24.72 5.40
C CYS A 616 -25.54 23.63 5.92
N HIS A 617 -25.66 22.40 5.38
CA HIS A 617 -24.82 21.27 5.75
C HIS A 617 -23.35 21.51 5.43
N LEU A 618 -23.02 22.11 4.29
CA LEU A 618 -21.65 22.50 3.94
C LEU A 618 -21.10 23.54 4.91
N GLY A 619 -21.90 24.54 5.30
CA GLY A 619 -21.49 25.52 6.31
C GLY A 619 -21.13 24.86 7.65
N ALA A 620 -22.00 23.96 8.14
CA ALA A 620 -21.77 23.22 9.38
C ALA A 620 -20.57 22.26 9.28
N LYS A 621 -20.45 21.52 8.18
CA LYS A 621 -19.34 20.62 7.89
C LYS A 621 -18.02 21.37 7.81
N ASN A 622 -17.98 22.52 7.13
CA ASN A 622 -16.78 23.35 7.02
C ASN A 622 -16.31 23.86 8.39
N LYS A 623 -17.24 24.25 9.27
CA LYS A 623 -16.91 24.62 10.65
C LYS A 623 -16.33 23.44 11.42
N HIS A 624 -16.90 22.25 11.28
CA HIS A 624 -16.36 21.03 11.89
C HIS A 624 -14.97 20.68 11.34
N ASN A 625 -14.78 20.79 10.02
CA ASN A 625 -13.52 20.51 9.34
C ASN A 625 -12.41 21.47 9.76
N ALA A 626 -12.71 22.77 9.88
CA ALA A 626 -11.77 23.74 10.42
C ALA A 626 -11.35 23.39 11.86
N GLY A 627 -12.30 23.00 12.72
CA GLY A 627 -12.00 22.53 14.08
C GLY A 627 -11.16 21.25 14.09
N THR A 628 -11.45 20.32 13.20
CA THR A 628 -10.70 19.05 13.04
C THR A 628 -9.28 19.30 12.51
N MET A 629 -9.08 20.23 11.58
CA MET A 629 -7.76 20.67 11.11
C MET A 629 -6.97 21.33 12.24
N GLY A 630 -7.58 22.25 12.98
CA GLY A 630 -6.96 22.88 14.15
C GLY A 630 -6.55 21.85 15.21
N PHE A 631 -7.41 20.87 15.47
CA PHE A 631 -7.11 19.78 16.39
C PHE A 631 -5.99 18.87 15.89
N HIS A 632 -5.98 18.53 14.60
CA HIS A 632 -4.87 17.78 13.98
C HIS A 632 -3.54 18.52 14.15
N LEU A 633 -3.51 19.83 13.86
CA LEU A 633 -2.31 20.65 14.03
C LEU A 633 -1.87 20.73 15.48
N LEU A 634 -2.81 20.90 16.42
CA LEU A 634 -2.54 20.92 17.85
C LEU A 634 -1.92 19.59 18.32
N VAL A 635 -2.49 18.45 17.95
CA VAL A 635 -1.95 17.12 18.27
C VAL A 635 -0.54 16.95 17.69
N ARG A 636 -0.34 17.31 16.42
CA ARG A 636 0.99 17.20 15.79
C ARG A 636 2.02 18.14 16.41
N TRP A 637 1.61 19.33 16.84
CA TRP A 637 2.48 20.27 17.55
C TRP A 637 2.81 19.79 18.96
N ILE A 638 1.84 19.29 19.74
CA ILE A 638 2.10 18.72 21.08
C ILE A 638 3.07 17.54 20.98
N TYR A 639 2.90 16.66 19.98
CA TYR A 639 3.84 15.58 19.71
C TYR A 639 5.25 16.12 19.42
N PHE A 640 5.36 17.11 18.54
CA PHE A 640 6.64 17.75 18.20
C PHE A 640 7.27 18.42 19.43
N PHE A 641 6.49 19.13 20.23
CA PHE A 641 6.92 19.72 21.50
C PHE A 641 7.45 18.66 22.47
N GLY A 642 6.78 17.51 22.59
CA GLY A 642 7.28 16.38 23.39
C GLY A 642 8.62 15.84 22.90
N LEU A 643 8.83 15.76 21.57
CA LEU A 643 10.13 15.38 21.02
C LEU A 643 11.21 16.43 21.28
N VAL A 644 10.88 17.72 21.21
CA VAL A 644 11.80 18.82 21.55
C VAL A 644 12.20 18.74 23.03
N LEU A 645 11.24 18.51 23.93
CA LEU A 645 11.54 18.32 25.36
C LEU A 645 12.45 17.11 25.61
N LEU A 646 12.21 15.98 24.93
CA LEU A 646 13.08 14.80 25.04
C LEU A 646 14.49 15.09 24.51
N ALA A 647 14.61 15.82 23.40
CA ALA A 647 15.89 16.20 22.82
C ALA A 647 16.67 17.16 23.73
N GLN A 648 16.02 18.20 24.27
CA GLN A 648 16.64 19.15 25.19
C GLN A 648 16.99 18.49 26.54
N GLY A 649 16.10 17.67 27.10
CA GLY A 649 16.40 16.93 28.33
C GLY A 649 17.54 15.93 28.17
N ALA A 650 17.71 15.34 26.98
CA ALA A 650 18.89 14.54 26.66
C ALA A 650 20.15 15.41 26.59
N ALA A 651 20.08 16.62 26.05
CA ALA A 651 21.21 17.55 26.01
C ALA A 651 21.64 18.00 27.42
N ASP A 652 20.71 18.31 28.33
CA ASP A 652 21.00 18.76 29.70
C ASP A 652 21.79 17.73 30.53
N VAL A 653 21.54 16.44 30.29
CA VAL A 653 22.18 15.33 31.04
C VAL A 653 23.37 14.75 30.27
N TYR A 654 23.61 15.23 29.05
CA TYR A 654 24.63 14.71 28.15
C TYR A 654 26.03 14.73 28.77
N ASP A 655 26.41 15.82 29.46
CA ASP A 655 27.73 15.95 30.09
C ASP A 655 28.03 14.85 31.12
N SER A 656 26.99 14.25 31.71
CA SER A 656 27.12 13.20 32.72
C SER A 656 27.09 11.77 32.18
N LEU A 657 26.33 11.51 31.10
CA LEU A 657 26.03 10.16 30.59
C LEU A 657 26.50 9.92 29.15
N GLY A 658 26.99 10.96 28.46
CA GLY A 658 27.50 10.91 27.09
C GLY A 658 26.50 10.34 26.09
N ALA A 659 27.01 9.61 25.09
CA ALA A 659 26.21 9.02 24.02
C ALA A 659 25.11 8.06 24.49
N SER A 660 25.25 7.46 25.69
CA SER A 660 24.24 6.59 26.28
C SER A 660 22.91 7.32 26.49
N VAL A 661 22.94 8.62 26.82
CA VAL A 661 21.73 9.42 27.05
C VAL A 661 20.95 9.68 25.77
N ILE A 662 21.64 9.84 24.63
CA ILE A 662 21.00 10.01 23.31
C ILE A 662 20.43 8.68 22.82
N ALA A 663 21.14 7.58 23.03
CA ALA A 663 20.64 6.24 22.73
C ALA A 663 19.36 5.94 23.51
N LEU A 664 19.37 6.24 24.82
CA LEU A 664 18.22 6.10 25.69
C LEU A 664 17.09 7.09 25.30
N GLY A 665 17.45 8.31 24.91
CA GLY A 665 16.54 9.32 24.37
C GLY A 665 15.82 8.85 23.11
N ASN A 666 16.50 8.16 22.19
CA ASN A 666 15.88 7.54 21.01
C ASN A 666 14.88 6.44 21.38
N VAL A 667 15.22 5.60 22.37
CA VAL A 667 14.31 4.58 22.91
C VAL A 667 13.08 5.24 23.54
N PHE A 668 13.27 6.28 24.35
CA PHE A 668 12.18 7.04 24.95
C PHE A 668 11.34 7.78 23.91
N ALA A 669 11.94 8.34 22.86
CA ALA A 669 11.22 8.98 21.77
C ALA A 669 10.33 7.98 21.02
N LEU A 670 10.83 6.76 20.77
CA LEU A 670 10.03 5.69 20.16
C LEU A 670 8.87 5.28 21.08
N LEU A 671 9.14 5.07 22.37
CA LEU A 671 8.12 4.72 23.36
C LEU A 671 7.07 5.83 23.51
N PHE A 672 7.52 7.08 23.65
CA PHE A 672 6.68 8.27 23.68
C PHE A 672 5.79 8.33 22.45
N SER A 673 6.33 8.11 21.24
CA SER A 673 5.56 8.13 20.00
C SER A 673 4.45 7.09 20.01
N VAL A 674 4.75 5.84 20.41
CA VAL A 674 3.75 4.77 20.49
C VAL A 674 2.67 5.12 21.51
N VAL A 675 3.07 5.49 22.74
CA VAL A 675 2.12 5.81 23.82
C VAL A 675 1.27 7.02 23.45
N TYR A 676 1.89 8.07 22.91
CA TYR A 676 1.24 9.30 22.50
C TYR A 676 0.15 9.03 21.46
N PHE A 677 0.47 8.35 20.35
CA PHE A 677 -0.53 8.11 19.30
C PHE A 677 -1.60 7.10 19.71
N VAL A 678 -1.28 6.12 20.57
CA VAL A 678 -2.29 5.26 21.20
C VAL A 678 -3.26 6.10 22.03
N LEU A 679 -2.76 6.98 22.90
CA LEU A 679 -3.60 7.82 23.76
C LEU A 679 -4.43 8.81 22.95
N VAL A 680 -3.85 9.43 21.92
CA VAL A 680 -4.57 10.32 20.99
C VAL A 680 -5.73 9.57 20.34
N GLU A 681 -5.48 8.37 19.82
CA GLU A 681 -6.52 7.57 19.19
C GLU A 681 -7.64 7.21 20.17
N ARG A 682 -7.29 6.77 21.37
CA ARG A 682 -8.28 6.48 22.42
C ARG A 682 -9.05 7.72 22.83
N ALA A 683 -8.39 8.88 22.94
CA ALA A 683 -9.05 10.13 23.27
C ALA A 683 -10.03 10.58 22.18
N VAL A 684 -9.63 10.51 20.90
CA VAL A 684 -10.48 10.87 19.76
C VAL A 684 -11.73 9.98 19.69
N THR A 685 -11.60 8.70 20.03
CA THR A 685 -12.71 7.75 20.08
C THR A 685 -13.49 7.76 21.41
N GLY A 686 -13.12 8.63 22.36
CA GLY A 686 -13.73 8.70 23.69
C GLY A 686 -13.58 7.38 24.47
N PHE A 687 -12.49 6.65 24.23
CA PHE A 687 -12.17 5.33 24.79
C PHE A 687 -13.22 4.25 24.48
N ARG A 688 -13.98 4.42 23.40
CA ARG A 688 -15.02 3.48 22.96
C ARG A 688 -14.62 2.84 21.64
N ALA A 689 -15.07 1.61 21.43
CA ALA A 689 -14.98 0.99 20.11
C ALA A 689 -15.87 1.73 19.11
N LEU A 690 -15.41 1.83 17.88
CA LEU A 690 -16.23 2.22 16.74
C LEU A 690 -17.41 1.26 16.61
N LYS A 691 -18.55 1.78 16.18
CA LYS A 691 -19.73 1.00 15.82
C LYS A 691 -19.92 1.03 14.31
N PRO A 692 -20.48 -0.03 13.71
CA PRO A 692 -21.00 0.02 12.35
C PRO A 692 -21.92 1.23 12.16
N LEU A 693 -21.78 1.93 11.03
CA LEU A 693 -22.53 3.12 10.67
C LEU A 693 -23.07 2.99 9.25
N TYR A 694 -24.25 3.57 9.03
CA TYR A 694 -24.85 3.79 7.72
C TYR A 694 -25.46 5.20 7.76
N CYS A 695 -24.78 6.16 7.13
CA CYS A 695 -25.12 7.59 7.24
C CYS A 695 -24.60 8.39 6.04
N SER A 696 -25.09 9.61 5.88
CA SER A 696 -24.59 10.54 4.87
C SER A 696 -23.25 11.17 5.32
N ILE A 697 -22.44 11.62 4.36
CA ILE A 697 -21.25 12.44 4.63
C ILE A 697 -21.59 13.82 5.23
N TYR A 698 -22.87 14.19 5.26
CA TYR A 698 -23.39 15.41 5.90
C TYR A 698 -23.86 15.20 7.33
N ASP A 699 -23.84 13.95 7.84
CA ASP A 699 -24.24 13.65 9.19
C ASP A 699 -23.09 13.87 10.20
N PRO A 700 -23.36 14.46 11.39
CA PRO A 700 -22.36 14.64 12.43
C PRO A 700 -21.69 13.36 12.92
N CYS A 701 -22.33 12.19 12.77
CA CYS A 701 -21.72 10.90 13.09
C CYS A 701 -20.57 10.56 12.13
N PHE A 702 -20.74 10.84 10.83
CA PHE A 702 -19.67 10.70 9.84
C PHE A 702 -18.52 11.67 10.12
N TRP A 703 -18.82 12.93 10.45
CA TRP A 703 -17.78 13.93 10.71
C TRP A 703 -16.87 13.56 11.89
N ARG A 704 -17.39 12.85 12.90
CA ARG A 704 -16.58 12.30 14.00
C ARG A 704 -15.65 11.19 13.51
N HIS A 705 -16.12 10.38 12.56
CA HIS A 705 -15.35 9.32 11.92
C HIS A 705 -14.24 9.91 11.02
N GLU A 706 -14.56 10.93 10.23
CA GLU A 706 -13.60 11.70 9.42
C GLU A 706 -12.51 12.36 10.29
N ARG A 707 -12.89 12.90 11.45
CA ARG A 707 -11.92 13.39 12.46
C ARG A 707 -11.02 12.27 12.98
N TYR A 708 -11.58 11.10 13.26
CA TYR A 708 -10.80 9.93 13.65
C TYR A 708 -9.74 9.58 12.59
N TRP A 709 -10.13 9.52 11.32
CA TRP A 709 -9.18 9.25 10.25
C TRP A 709 -8.07 10.29 10.16
N LYS A 710 -8.44 11.58 10.16
CA LYS A 710 -7.47 12.67 10.04
C LYS A 710 -6.48 12.75 11.20
N VAL A 711 -6.94 12.52 12.43
CA VAL A 711 -6.10 12.69 13.63
C VAL A 711 -5.35 11.41 14.00
N ALA A 712 -5.98 10.25 13.90
CA ALA A 712 -5.51 9.01 14.52
C ALA A 712 -5.23 7.85 13.55
N ALA A 713 -5.85 7.79 12.37
CA ALA A 713 -5.74 6.60 11.50
C ALA A 713 -4.38 6.45 10.77
N GLY A 714 -3.50 7.46 10.81
CA GLY A 714 -2.16 7.36 10.24
C GLY A 714 -1.30 6.26 10.90
N THR A 715 -0.69 5.40 10.09
CA THR A 715 0.12 4.27 10.57
C THR A 715 1.63 4.51 10.46
N GLU A 716 2.07 5.71 10.08
CA GLU A 716 3.49 6.01 9.82
C GLU A 716 4.38 5.69 11.03
N HIS A 717 3.88 5.95 12.23
CA HIS A 717 4.59 5.70 13.49
C HIS A 717 4.75 4.21 13.84
N ILE A 718 3.94 3.31 13.25
CA ILE A 718 4.01 1.87 13.52
C ILE A 718 4.72 1.06 12.44
N GLN A 719 5.05 1.66 11.28
CA GLN A 719 5.72 0.96 10.17
C GLN A 719 7.12 0.45 10.56
N ILE A 720 7.80 1.11 11.50
CA ILE A 720 9.10 0.67 12.03
C ILE A 720 9.03 -0.71 12.72
N PHE A 721 7.84 -1.13 13.16
CA PHE A 721 7.61 -2.41 13.82
C PHE A 721 7.22 -3.54 12.86
N ASN A 722 7.23 -3.31 11.54
CA ASN A 722 6.87 -4.33 10.55
C ASN A 722 7.71 -5.61 10.71
N GLY A 723 7.04 -6.75 10.86
CA GLY A 723 7.64 -8.05 11.10
C GLY A 723 8.16 -8.26 12.52
N THR A 724 7.71 -7.49 13.52
CA THR A 724 8.12 -7.65 14.92
C THR A 724 6.94 -8.05 15.81
N PRO A 725 7.18 -8.77 16.93
CA PRO A 725 6.18 -9.01 17.95
C PRO A 725 5.55 -7.74 18.53
N PHE A 726 6.32 -6.64 18.59
CA PHE A 726 5.87 -5.37 19.16
C PHE A 726 4.70 -4.75 18.40
N LYS A 727 4.61 -4.96 17.09
CA LYS A 727 3.47 -4.46 16.29
C LYS A 727 2.14 -5.06 16.76
N ASN A 728 2.13 -6.32 17.18
CA ASN A 728 0.93 -6.97 17.71
C ASN A 728 0.49 -6.37 19.06
N MET A 729 1.44 -5.97 19.91
CA MET A 729 1.12 -5.26 21.15
C MET A 729 0.47 -3.91 20.83
N ILE A 730 1.05 -3.15 19.88
CA ILE A 730 0.54 -1.84 19.50
C ILE A 730 -0.88 -1.96 18.89
N TRP A 731 -1.13 -2.93 18.03
CA TRP A 731 -2.47 -3.17 17.49
C TRP A 731 -3.52 -3.43 18.58
N ARG A 732 -3.19 -4.22 19.61
CA ARG A 732 -4.09 -4.43 20.77
C ARG A 732 -4.32 -3.15 21.56
N LEU A 733 -3.27 -2.36 21.78
CA LEU A 733 -3.37 -1.06 22.44
C LEU A 733 -4.24 -0.08 21.66
N LEU A 734 -4.26 -0.17 20.33
CA LEU A 734 -5.15 0.59 19.44
C LEU A 734 -6.56 -0.01 19.31
N GLY A 735 -6.77 -1.23 19.81
CA GLY A 735 -8.09 -1.83 19.99
C GLY A 735 -8.50 -2.85 18.95
N VAL A 736 -7.57 -3.28 18.10
CA VAL A 736 -7.77 -4.44 17.23
C VAL A 736 -7.95 -5.69 18.09
N ARG A 737 -8.96 -6.51 17.79
CA ARG A 737 -9.11 -7.84 18.42
C ARG A 737 -8.15 -8.80 17.73
N LEU A 738 -6.92 -8.87 18.26
CA LEU A 738 -5.81 -9.57 17.62
C LEU A 738 -5.36 -10.83 18.39
N GLY A 739 -5.40 -11.97 17.70
CA GLY A 739 -4.88 -13.25 18.14
C GLY A 739 -3.36 -13.28 18.32
N SER A 740 -2.86 -14.35 18.92
CA SER A 740 -1.44 -14.54 19.22
C SER A 740 -0.61 -14.76 17.95
N LYS A 741 0.67 -14.34 17.99
CA LYS A 741 1.71 -14.65 16.97
C LYS A 741 1.34 -14.28 15.52
N VAL A 742 0.48 -13.29 15.32
CA VAL A 742 0.21 -12.72 13.99
C VAL A 742 1.49 -12.14 13.41
N PHE A 743 1.76 -12.43 12.15
CA PHE A 743 2.82 -11.79 11.39
C PHE A 743 2.22 -10.64 10.57
N ASP A 744 2.78 -9.44 10.71
CA ASP A 744 2.34 -8.25 9.99
C ASP A 744 3.55 -7.53 9.37
N ASP A 745 3.60 -7.52 8.04
CA ASP A 745 4.68 -6.91 7.24
C ASP A 745 4.30 -5.56 6.60
N GLY A 746 3.30 -4.88 7.15
CA GLY A 746 2.86 -3.57 6.67
C GLY A 746 1.38 -3.49 6.33
N CYS A 747 0.52 -4.19 7.06
CA CYS A 747 -0.93 -4.09 6.93
C CYS A 747 -1.44 -2.70 7.35
N PHE A 748 -2.40 -2.17 6.60
CA PHE A 748 -3.12 -0.95 6.91
C PHE A 748 -4.56 -1.26 7.37
N MET A 749 -4.93 -0.78 8.56
CA MET A 749 -6.25 -1.01 9.18
C MET A 749 -6.83 0.34 9.62
N PRO A 750 -7.65 1.00 8.79
CA PRO A 750 -8.27 2.28 9.14
C PRO A 750 -9.17 2.18 10.38
N GLU A 751 -10.16 1.29 10.40
CA GLU A 751 -11.10 1.13 11.51
C GLU A 751 -10.68 0.02 12.47
N ARG A 752 -9.65 0.29 13.27
CA ARG A 752 -8.96 -0.70 14.08
C ARG A 752 -9.87 -1.55 14.98
N THR A 753 -10.87 -0.94 15.63
CA THR A 753 -11.77 -1.66 16.55
C THR A 753 -12.88 -2.44 15.85
N LEU A 754 -13.05 -2.29 14.53
CA LEU A 754 -13.99 -3.08 13.75
C LEU A 754 -13.37 -4.39 13.25
N ALA A 755 -12.04 -4.48 13.21
CA ALA A 755 -11.30 -5.64 12.75
C ALA A 755 -11.08 -6.69 13.86
N THR A 756 -11.34 -7.95 13.53
CA THR A 756 -11.01 -9.13 14.35
C THR A 756 -10.08 -10.04 13.55
N ILE A 757 -8.94 -10.42 14.13
CA ILE A 757 -7.90 -11.20 13.45
C ILE A 757 -7.48 -12.37 14.36
N GLY A 758 -7.59 -13.59 13.86
CA GLY A 758 -7.29 -14.82 14.60
C GLY A 758 -5.80 -15.08 14.85
N ASN A 759 -5.51 -16.17 15.56
CA ASN A 759 -4.14 -16.59 15.91
C ASN A 759 -3.34 -16.93 14.64
N GLY A 760 -2.06 -16.59 14.61
CA GLY A 760 -1.14 -17.04 13.55
C GLY A 760 -1.46 -16.53 12.14
N CYS A 761 -2.29 -15.49 12.01
CA CYS A 761 -2.55 -14.88 10.70
C CYS A 761 -1.26 -14.28 10.10
N THR A 762 -1.21 -14.26 8.77
CA THR A 762 -0.11 -13.71 7.98
C THR A 762 -0.62 -12.54 7.14
N LEU A 763 -0.20 -11.33 7.47
CA LEU A 763 -0.58 -10.09 6.79
C LEU A 763 0.63 -9.57 6.00
N ASN A 764 0.65 -9.80 4.69
CA ASN A 764 1.76 -9.40 3.83
C ASN A 764 1.85 -7.87 3.64
N ALA A 765 2.97 -7.43 3.06
CA ALA A 765 3.20 -6.03 2.72
C ALA A 765 2.10 -5.49 1.79
N GLY A 766 1.65 -4.26 2.05
CA GLY A 766 0.64 -3.57 1.25
C GLY A 766 -0.78 -4.11 1.41
N THR A 767 -1.03 -5.03 2.35
CA THR A 767 -2.39 -5.50 2.64
C THR A 767 -3.22 -4.41 3.31
N VAL A 768 -4.52 -4.39 3.00
CA VAL A 768 -5.46 -3.43 3.59
C VAL A 768 -6.67 -4.19 4.14
N ILE A 769 -7.03 -3.91 5.39
CA ILE A 769 -8.29 -4.37 6.00
C ILE A 769 -9.13 -3.13 6.27
N GLN A 770 -10.03 -2.82 5.33
CA GLN A 770 -10.88 -1.63 5.35
C GLN A 770 -12.30 -2.01 5.75
N CYS A 771 -12.73 -1.56 6.92
CA CYS A 771 -14.05 -1.89 7.47
C CYS A 771 -15.10 -0.84 7.14
N HIS A 772 -14.91 -0.09 6.05
CA HIS A 772 -15.89 0.87 5.53
C HIS A 772 -15.90 0.95 3.99
N SER A 773 -16.98 1.51 3.43
CA SER A 773 -17.03 2.12 2.10
C SER A 773 -17.63 3.52 2.22
N GLN A 774 -17.20 4.41 1.33
CA GLN A 774 -17.87 5.67 1.06
C GLN A 774 -18.16 5.70 -0.44
N GLU A 775 -19.43 5.70 -0.82
CA GLU A 775 -19.91 5.68 -2.21
C GLU A 775 -20.90 6.83 -2.38
N ASP A 776 -20.61 7.78 -3.28
CA ASP A 776 -21.49 8.92 -3.59
C ASP A 776 -22.10 9.65 -2.38
N GLY A 777 -21.29 9.90 -1.35
CA GLY A 777 -21.73 10.63 -0.16
C GLY A 777 -22.52 9.79 0.85
N THR A 778 -22.60 8.48 0.62
CA THR A 778 -23.11 7.50 1.59
C THR A 778 -21.93 6.76 2.22
N PHE A 779 -21.82 6.82 3.55
CA PHE A 779 -20.83 6.10 4.33
C PHE A 779 -21.43 4.85 4.97
N LYS A 780 -20.75 3.71 4.80
CA LYS A 780 -21.16 2.40 5.33
C LYS A 780 -19.96 1.74 6.02
N SER A 781 -20.13 1.22 7.21
CA SER A 781 -19.10 0.44 7.91
C SER A 781 -19.68 -0.76 8.62
N ASP A 782 -18.90 -1.84 8.74
CA ASP A 782 -19.29 -3.06 9.45
C ASP A 782 -18.04 -3.82 9.92
N HIS A 783 -18.21 -4.81 10.78
CA HIS A 783 -17.13 -5.66 11.27
C HIS A 783 -16.56 -6.56 10.16
N SER A 784 -15.24 -6.77 10.19
CA SER A 784 -14.57 -7.77 9.37
C SER A 784 -13.79 -8.73 10.25
N THR A 785 -13.94 -10.04 10.01
CA THR A 785 -13.35 -11.09 10.84
C THR A 785 -12.48 -12.03 10.01
N LEU A 786 -11.24 -12.23 10.46
CA LEU A 786 -10.32 -13.24 9.94
C LEU A 786 -10.13 -14.32 11.00
N GLY A 787 -10.40 -15.57 10.64
CA GLY A 787 -10.15 -16.76 11.45
C GLY A 787 -8.67 -17.00 11.75
N ALA A 788 -8.36 -18.07 12.48
CA ALA A 788 -6.97 -18.46 12.76
C ALA A 788 -6.24 -18.89 11.49
N GLY A 789 -4.95 -18.57 11.38
CA GLY A 789 -4.10 -19.04 10.27
C GLY A 789 -4.39 -18.41 8.90
N CYS A 790 -5.25 -17.38 8.82
CA CYS A 790 -5.55 -16.72 7.54
C CYS A 790 -4.30 -16.06 6.95
N THR A 791 -4.16 -16.12 5.62
CA THR A 791 -3.08 -15.43 4.89
C THR A 791 -3.68 -14.41 3.92
N LEU A 792 -3.28 -13.14 4.05
CA LEU A 792 -3.54 -12.10 3.05
C LEU A 792 -2.29 -11.91 2.19
N GLY A 793 -2.42 -12.12 0.87
CA GLY A 793 -1.34 -11.96 -0.11
C GLY A 793 -0.88 -10.50 -0.26
N VAL A 794 0.29 -10.31 -0.87
CA VAL A 794 0.88 -8.97 -1.09
C VAL A 794 -0.11 -8.07 -1.82
N GLY A 795 -0.40 -6.88 -1.29
CA GLY A 795 -1.32 -5.92 -1.92
C GLY A 795 -2.81 -6.29 -1.90
N ALA A 796 -3.20 -7.37 -1.19
CA ALA A 796 -4.59 -7.80 -1.10
C ALA A 796 -5.42 -6.82 -0.22
N LEU A 797 -6.68 -6.62 -0.60
CA LEU A 797 -7.61 -5.74 0.10
C LEU A 797 -8.84 -6.52 0.56
N VAL A 798 -9.13 -6.39 1.85
CA VAL A 798 -10.31 -6.97 2.51
C VAL A 798 -11.28 -5.85 2.86
N HIS A 799 -12.51 -5.95 2.39
CA HIS A 799 -13.56 -4.95 2.62
C HIS A 799 -14.36 -5.23 3.93
N TYR A 800 -15.24 -4.31 4.31
CA TYR A 800 -16.17 -4.43 5.44
C TYR A 800 -17.17 -5.59 5.34
N GLY A 801 -17.64 -6.06 6.48
CA GLY A 801 -18.70 -7.08 6.56
C GLY A 801 -18.26 -8.47 6.12
N VAL A 802 -16.95 -8.70 5.94
CA VAL A 802 -16.45 -10.01 5.50
C VAL A 802 -16.20 -10.95 6.67
N THR A 803 -16.29 -12.24 6.38
CA THR A 803 -15.84 -13.29 7.29
C THR A 803 -14.95 -14.28 6.55
N MET A 804 -13.70 -14.39 6.98
CA MET A 804 -12.74 -15.37 6.47
C MET A 804 -12.61 -16.51 7.47
N GLY A 805 -12.95 -17.74 7.06
CA GLY A 805 -12.78 -18.94 7.87
C GLY A 805 -11.31 -19.26 8.17
N ASP A 806 -11.08 -20.15 9.12
CA ASP A 806 -9.74 -20.57 9.54
C ASP A 806 -8.92 -21.10 8.36
N GLY A 807 -7.62 -20.78 8.31
CA GLY A 807 -6.69 -21.27 7.30
C GLY A 807 -6.95 -20.77 5.87
N THR A 808 -7.81 -19.77 5.68
CA THR A 808 -8.08 -19.20 4.36
C THR A 808 -6.88 -18.45 3.77
N VAL A 809 -6.81 -18.42 2.45
CA VAL A 809 -5.74 -17.73 1.71
C VAL A 809 -6.34 -16.81 0.67
N LEU A 810 -6.13 -15.50 0.83
CA LEU A 810 -6.42 -14.51 -0.19
C LEU A 810 -5.15 -14.25 -1.01
N ALA A 811 -5.19 -14.50 -2.32
CA ALA A 811 -4.05 -14.38 -3.22
C ALA A 811 -3.53 -12.93 -3.34
N PRO A 812 -2.32 -12.72 -3.90
CA PRO A 812 -1.80 -11.37 -4.12
C PRO A 812 -2.77 -10.48 -4.89
N ASP A 813 -2.73 -9.17 -4.61
CA ASP A 813 -3.52 -8.10 -5.23
C ASP A 813 -5.05 -8.30 -5.28
N SER A 814 -5.56 -9.32 -4.57
CA SER A 814 -6.96 -9.71 -4.65
C SER A 814 -7.85 -8.75 -3.86
N PHE A 815 -9.10 -8.59 -4.30
CA PHE A 815 -10.09 -7.73 -3.67
C PHE A 815 -11.27 -8.55 -3.16
N LEU A 816 -11.30 -8.82 -1.86
CA LEU A 816 -12.41 -9.52 -1.20
C LEU A 816 -13.53 -8.52 -0.94
N MET A 817 -14.66 -8.70 -1.62
CA MET A 817 -15.76 -7.75 -1.66
C MET A 817 -16.51 -7.70 -0.33
N LYS A 818 -17.17 -6.56 -0.10
CA LYS A 818 -18.00 -6.33 1.08
C LYS A 818 -19.04 -7.45 1.27
N GLY A 819 -19.16 -7.96 2.50
CA GLY A 819 -20.13 -9.01 2.84
C GLY A 819 -19.75 -10.44 2.48
N GLU A 820 -18.60 -10.68 1.84
CA GLU A 820 -18.24 -12.03 1.41
C GLU A 820 -17.83 -12.93 2.59
N GLU A 821 -18.25 -14.20 2.52
CA GLU A 821 -17.88 -15.26 3.44
C GLU A 821 -16.96 -16.26 2.70
N MET A 822 -15.71 -16.39 3.17
CA MET A 822 -14.77 -17.40 2.69
C MET A 822 -14.84 -18.63 3.59
N PRO A 823 -15.14 -19.82 3.04
CA PRO A 823 -15.10 -21.07 3.80
C PRO A 823 -13.71 -21.34 4.40
N PRO A 824 -13.60 -22.05 5.54
CA PRO A 824 -12.30 -22.47 6.08
C PRO A 824 -11.45 -23.18 5.02
N HIS A 825 -10.14 -22.93 5.06
CA HIS A 825 -9.13 -23.46 4.15
C HIS A 825 -9.32 -23.12 2.66
N ALA A 826 -10.29 -22.27 2.31
CA ALA A 826 -10.49 -21.84 0.94
C ALA A 826 -9.37 -20.90 0.48
N ARG A 827 -8.98 -21.05 -0.79
CA ARG A 827 -8.05 -20.17 -1.47
C ARG A 827 -8.78 -19.35 -2.51
N TRP A 828 -8.80 -18.03 -2.35
CA TRP A 828 -9.45 -17.13 -3.29
C TRP A 828 -8.46 -16.16 -3.90
N GLY A 829 -8.75 -15.69 -5.10
CA GLY A 829 -7.94 -14.70 -5.78
C GLY A 829 -8.66 -13.94 -6.86
N GLY A 830 -8.09 -12.79 -7.20
CA GLY A 830 -8.52 -11.88 -8.25
C GLY A 830 -9.28 -10.65 -7.74
N ASN A 831 -9.71 -9.83 -8.68
CA ASN A 831 -10.45 -8.60 -8.41
C ASN A 831 -11.71 -8.53 -9.29
N PRO A 832 -12.91 -8.77 -8.74
CA PRO A 832 -13.19 -9.28 -7.38
C PRO A 832 -12.62 -10.68 -7.12
N ALA A 833 -12.39 -11.01 -5.85
CA ALA A 833 -11.86 -12.30 -5.44
C ALA A 833 -12.88 -13.41 -5.67
N ARG A 834 -12.42 -14.56 -6.17
CA ARG A 834 -13.21 -15.79 -6.32
C ARG A 834 -12.39 -17.00 -5.93
N GLU A 835 -13.06 -18.11 -5.66
CA GLU A 835 -12.40 -19.37 -5.37
C GLU A 835 -11.47 -19.79 -6.52
N MET A 836 -10.24 -20.15 -6.16
CA MET A 836 -9.23 -20.65 -7.09
C MET A 836 -9.18 -22.18 -6.98
N ARG A 837 -9.23 -22.87 -8.11
CA ARG A 837 -8.94 -24.31 -8.16
C ARG A 837 -7.46 -24.55 -7.85
N GLU A 838 -7.14 -25.62 -7.12
CA GLU A 838 -5.75 -26.03 -6.93
C GLU A 838 -5.15 -26.40 -8.29
N ASN A 839 -4.15 -25.63 -8.74
CA ASN A 839 -3.21 -26.17 -9.71
C ASN A 839 -2.35 -27.19 -8.97
N ALA A 840 -2.27 -28.40 -9.52
CA ALA A 840 -1.51 -29.52 -8.97
C ALA A 840 -0.14 -29.08 -8.42
N ALA A 841 0.22 -29.64 -7.27
CA ALA A 841 1.47 -29.39 -6.59
C ALA A 841 2.70 -29.54 -7.50
N ASP A 842 3.67 -28.69 -7.21
CA ASP A 842 4.90 -28.39 -7.94
C ASP A 842 5.87 -29.60 -8.03
N PRO A 843 6.28 -30.07 -9.24
CA PRO A 843 7.27 -31.12 -9.41
C PRO A 843 8.67 -30.78 -8.85
N GLN A 844 9.02 -29.49 -8.72
CA GLN A 844 10.39 -29.08 -8.36
C GLN A 844 10.69 -29.09 -6.86
N LEU A 845 9.67 -29.11 -5.99
CA LEU A 845 9.88 -29.24 -4.54
C LEU A 845 10.07 -30.69 -4.10
N ALA A 846 9.52 -31.66 -4.85
CA ALA A 846 9.67 -33.09 -4.59
C ALA A 846 11.12 -33.58 -4.83
N GLU A 847 11.84 -33.00 -5.78
CA GLU A 847 13.22 -33.40 -6.11
C GLU A 847 14.23 -33.03 -4.99
N THR A 848 13.99 -31.93 -4.27
CA THR A 848 14.80 -31.54 -3.11
C THR A 848 14.51 -32.37 -1.85
N ALA A 849 13.32 -32.96 -1.72
CA ALA A 849 12.99 -33.84 -0.60
C ALA A 849 13.62 -35.24 -0.76
N ALA A 850 13.75 -35.70 -2.01
CA ALA A 850 14.27 -37.04 -2.32
C ALA A 850 15.80 -37.18 -2.21
N THR A 851 16.57 -36.09 -2.11
CA THR A 851 18.04 -36.13 -2.04
C THR A 851 18.61 -36.18 -0.62
N THR A 852 17.76 -36.33 0.42
CA THR A 852 18.18 -36.35 1.83
C THR A 852 18.26 -37.74 2.48
N THR A 853 18.51 -38.79 1.69
CA THR A 853 18.89 -40.11 2.22
C THR A 853 20.30 -40.47 1.78
N ALA A 854 21.28 -40.04 2.58
CA ALA A 854 22.67 -40.48 2.44
C ALA A 854 22.80 -41.96 2.87
N PRO A 855 23.49 -42.82 2.09
CA PRO A 855 23.79 -44.19 2.50
C PRO A 855 24.93 -44.21 3.54
N PRO A 856 25.02 -45.24 4.41
CA PRO A 856 25.98 -45.28 5.49
C PRO A 856 27.41 -45.50 4.96
N TRP A 857 28.36 -44.73 5.50
CA TRP A 857 29.79 -44.86 5.26
C TRP A 857 30.31 -46.26 5.66
N SER A 858 31.08 -46.89 4.77
CA SER A 858 32.13 -47.85 5.13
C SER A 858 33.49 -47.29 4.70
N ALA A 859 34.46 -47.37 5.62
CA ALA A 859 35.80 -46.83 5.49
C ALA A 859 36.79 -47.95 5.11
N THR A 860 37.72 -47.65 4.19
CA THR A 860 39.14 -48.09 4.13
C THR A 860 39.71 -47.70 2.76
N SER A 861 40.53 -46.64 2.67
CA SER A 861 42.01 -46.61 2.77
C SER A 861 42.75 -47.09 1.51
N SER A 862 43.70 -46.23 1.10
CA SER A 862 44.99 -46.58 0.48
C SER A 862 45.10 -46.72 -1.05
N ALA A 863 45.54 -45.61 -1.67
CA ALA A 863 46.81 -45.48 -2.40
C ALA A 863 47.06 -46.18 -3.76
N VAL A 864 47.85 -45.45 -4.57
CA VAL A 864 48.82 -45.87 -5.63
C VAL A 864 48.39 -45.76 -7.10
N ALA A 865 48.85 -44.65 -7.71
CA ALA A 865 49.73 -44.49 -8.88
C ALA A 865 49.52 -45.19 -10.25
N MET A 866 50.02 -44.45 -11.27
CA MET A 866 50.44 -44.81 -12.63
C MET A 866 49.35 -44.84 -13.73
N VAL A 867 49.35 -43.89 -14.68
CA VAL A 867 50.20 -43.74 -15.88
C VAL A 867 49.86 -44.74 -17.00
N SER A 868 49.38 -44.18 -18.12
CA SER A 868 49.49 -44.59 -19.54
C SER A 868 48.14 -44.27 -20.21
N GLY A 869 48.02 -43.77 -21.44
CA GLY A 869 48.95 -43.53 -22.53
C GLY A 869 48.15 -43.58 -23.84
N GLY A 870 48.44 -42.68 -24.79
CA GLY A 870 47.98 -42.73 -26.20
C GLY A 870 46.68 -42.00 -26.48
N LYS A 871 46.64 -40.88 -27.23
CA LYS A 871 46.75 -40.78 -28.72
C LYS A 871 45.82 -41.81 -29.39
N THR A 872 44.86 -41.46 -30.26
CA THR A 872 45.05 -40.73 -31.53
C THR A 872 43.70 -40.45 -32.22
N ARG A 873 43.66 -39.31 -32.94
CA ARG A 873 43.06 -39.01 -34.26
C ARG A 873 41.53 -38.82 -34.49
N TRP A 874 41.23 -37.61 -35.02
CA TRP A 874 40.44 -37.21 -36.21
C TRP A 874 39.24 -38.08 -36.64
N GLY A 875 38.09 -37.56 -37.05
CA GLY A 875 37.69 -36.22 -37.49
C GLY A 875 36.67 -36.38 -38.63
N CYS A 876 35.55 -35.68 -38.54
CA CYS A 876 34.71 -35.11 -39.59
C CYS A 876 33.71 -34.17 -38.91
#